data_AF-A0A521SZZ6-F1
#
_entry.id   AF-A0A521SZZ6-F1
#
_cell.length_a   1.000
_cell.length_b   1.000
_cell.length_c   1.000
_cell.angle_alpha   90.00
_cell.angle_beta   90.00
_cell.angle_gamma   90.00
#
_symmetry.space_group_name_H-M   'P 1'
#
loop_
_entity.id
_entity.type
_entity.pdbx_description
1 polymer ?
#
loop_
_entity_poly.entity_id
_entity_poly.type
_entity_poly.pdbx_seq_one_letter_code
_entity_poly.pdbx_strand_id
1 'polypeptide(L)'
;GTAADGSTALANGANGVRLFGSTNTVGGTAAGAANIIARNTDDGVLVADGTGNVILGNSIHTNGDLGIDLNDGAVSFNGVTTNDVTDSDGGANNTQNFPALSAATISGSDLTMDGTLDSALGTDFRIEFFSNTTCTGPGNGEGRTYLDSTTVQSGAFSYTIVGAGVSEGAFITATATRLSGGSPVETSEFSGCVAASSAPVAGLFIINSRLDDADASAGDGFCATAGAVCTLRAAIQEANAQGGSDPYTLSFNISGGNHTIEPTTALPVITVPVNIDGTTEPDYSGTTPVIKLDGISAPGGTNGLVLQGGSSTVRGLAIIRWPVAGIHLDSNDNTVIRNYIGVDTDGTTASANGIGVLAEGADNIIGSTTANNRNIIAANTVGVELLGAGATGNSVIGNYIGLRADGAGTLGNITGVLIDDAPSNSVGGSSATQRNIISGNTNGIVIQNSGAAGNTVYGNYIGVNPGGTLDYGNTADGIRINNAPSNLIGNTGGSANIISGNNGDGVEILGGASGTQIIGNSIGLDSGAASRPNGAAGINISNGSNTIIQTNTIAYNGSDGVGVLSGTGNLITANSIFSNTGLGIDLGANGVLTNDSGDGDSGANNLQNYPFITLAGPLSGTTLVEGLFNSTASTNFTLDIYKSTACDATNFGEGATFMGSGSVTTDGSGDATFSFVVSSSSSIGNFITATARDASGNTSEFSLCYQIVAAAPTLTPTNTGTPTNTATVTQTGTATNTPTVTLTPTRTRTPTPTASRTPTRTNTPVRTNTPTGGGGSGGTASVASATSAFASATVTITGTLPTSTPTGSGTASGPVATSTLSLFIASNTPTATEEDGIGGGALETAIPTETPTPSGGGLGFDTPTVTPNEFEVQLTQVAETATAEANPDAGGGGFPMWIVWVGLGLFFLLLLIGGAIELIRWLNSRQG
;
A
#
# COMPACT_ATOMS: atom_id res chain seq x y z
N GLY A 1 24.17 -59.26 -12.50
CA GLY A 1 24.58 -59.53 -11.12
C GLY A 1 25.32 -58.35 -10.53
N THR A 2 25.77 -58.51 -9.29
CA THR A 2 26.53 -57.51 -8.52
C THR A 2 27.92 -58.03 -8.19
N ALA A 3 28.88 -57.14 -7.95
CA ALA A 3 30.15 -57.52 -7.34
C ALA A 3 29.98 -57.84 -5.84
N ALA A 4 31.06 -58.26 -5.20
CA ALA A 4 31.10 -58.63 -3.78
C ALA A 4 30.86 -57.44 -2.81
N ASP A 5 30.68 -56.23 -3.33
CA ASP A 5 30.26 -55.02 -2.60
C ASP A 5 28.73 -54.79 -2.63
N GLY A 6 27.96 -55.67 -3.29
CA GLY A 6 26.52 -55.56 -3.49
C GLY A 6 26.06 -54.39 -4.38
N SER A 7 26.97 -53.54 -4.86
CA SER A 7 26.65 -52.22 -5.42
C SER A 7 27.26 -51.95 -6.80
N THR A 8 28.46 -52.47 -7.08
CA THR A 8 29.08 -52.42 -8.40
C THR A 8 28.40 -53.42 -9.35
N ALA A 9 28.17 -53.00 -10.60
CA ALA A 9 27.56 -53.83 -11.63
C ALA A 9 28.54 -54.89 -12.17
N LEU A 10 28.13 -56.16 -12.13
CA LEU A 10 28.75 -57.26 -12.88
C LEU A 10 27.63 -58.04 -13.56
N ALA A 11 27.27 -57.63 -14.77
CA ALA A 11 26.09 -58.16 -15.45
C ALA A 11 26.22 -59.64 -15.79
N ASN A 12 25.15 -60.40 -15.51
CA ASN A 12 24.93 -61.67 -16.21
C ASN A 12 24.43 -61.29 -17.61
N GLY A 13 24.95 -61.93 -18.66
CA GLY A 13 24.44 -61.76 -20.04
C GLY A 13 23.23 -62.66 -20.35
N ALA A 14 22.41 -62.88 -19.32
CA ALA A 14 21.14 -63.59 -19.26
C ALA A 14 20.51 -63.30 -17.88
N ASN A 15 19.45 -64.01 -17.51
CA ASN A 15 18.75 -63.90 -16.22
C ASN A 15 19.67 -64.08 -14.99
N GLY A 16 19.26 -63.53 -13.85
CA GLY A 16 19.99 -63.65 -12.57
C GLY A 16 19.97 -65.05 -12.00
N VAL A 17 18.78 -65.64 -11.89
CA VAL A 17 18.52 -67.04 -11.51
C VAL A 17 17.53 -67.64 -12.51
N ARG A 18 17.69 -68.92 -12.86
CA ARG A 18 16.76 -69.64 -13.73
C ARG A 18 16.45 -71.03 -13.19
N LEU A 19 15.17 -71.33 -13.00
CA LEU A 19 14.66 -72.60 -12.46
C LEU A 19 13.97 -73.43 -13.56
N PHE A 20 14.11 -74.76 -13.50
CA PHE A 20 13.52 -75.75 -14.42
C PHE A 20 12.98 -76.98 -13.65
N GLY A 21 12.70 -76.82 -12.36
CA GLY A 21 12.34 -77.94 -11.49
C GLY A 21 11.52 -77.45 -10.31
N SER A 22 10.87 -78.39 -9.63
CA SER A 22 10.00 -78.11 -8.50
C SER A 22 10.76 -77.98 -7.18
N THR A 23 10.12 -77.37 -6.18
CA THR A 23 10.56 -77.37 -4.75
C THR A 23 11.92 -76.70 -4.47
N ASN A 24 12.32 -75.70 -5.26
CA ASN A 24 13.52 -74.90 -4.99
C ASN A 24 13.21 -73.72 -4.04
N THR A 25 14.25 -73.11 -3.48
CA THR A 25 14.13 -71.89 -2.68
C THR A 25 15.20 -70.88 -3.09
N VAL A 26 14.76 -69.66 -3.40
CA VAL A 26 15.60 -68.49 -3.67
C VAL A 26 15.33 -67.48 -2.56
N GLY A 27 16.30 -67.28 -1.66
CA GLY A 27 16.14 -66.40 -0.51
C GLY A 27 15.59 -67.09 0.73
N GLY A 28 14.79 -66.37 1.52
CA GLY A 28 14.13 -66.86 2.73
C GLY A 28 13.90 -65.78 3.78
N THR A 29 13.07 -66.09 4.77
CA THR A 29 12.66 -65.17 5.86
C THR A 29 13.64 -65.10 7.03
N ALA A 30 14.67 -65.94 7.06
CA ALA A 30 15.71 -65.89 8.08
C ALA A 30 16.68 -64.74 7.84
N ALA A 31 17.17 -64.11 8.91
CA ALA A 31 18.13 -63.00 8.81
C ALA A 31 19.38 -63.43 8.02
N GLY A 32 19.66 -62.73 6.91
CA GLY A 32 20.76 -63.04 6.00
C GLY A 32 20.50 -64.13 4.96
N ALA A 33 19.27 -64.65 4.83
CA ALA A 33 18.89 -65.56 3.75
C ALA A 33 18.59 -64.83 2.42
N ALA A 34 18.23 -63.56 2.48
CA ALA A 34 17.93 -62.70 1.33
C ALA A 34 19.13 -62.55 0.37
N ASN A 35 18.88 -62.68 -0.94
CA ASN A 35 19.86 -62.41 -1.98
C ASN A 35 19.70 -60.99 -2.54
N ILE A 36 20.75 -60.45 -3.17
CA ILE A 36 20.65 -59.28 -4.06
C ILE A 36 20.72 -59.80 -5.50
N ILE A 37 19.63 -59.66 -6.25
CA ILE A 37 19.46 -60.20 -7.61
C ILE A 37 19.20 -59.03 -8.56
N ALA A 38 20.30 -58.42 -9.02
CA ALA A 38 20.25 -57.13 -9.69
C ALA A 38 21.18 -57.05 -10.90
N ARG A 39 20.85 -56.14 -11.83
CA ARG A 39 21.70 -55.76 -12.98
C ARG A 39 22.04 -56.96 -13.87
N ASN A 40 21.04 -57.77 -14.19
CA ASN A 40 21.10 -58.79 -15.23
C ASN A 40 20.61 -58.17 -16.56
N THR A 41 20.96 -58.73 -17.71
CA THR A 41 20.49 -58.21 -19.02
C THR A 41 19.04 -58.55 -19.32
N ASP A 42 18.53 -59.59 -18.66
CA ASP A 42 17.21 -60.20 -18.80
C ASP A 42 16.55 -60.13 -17.40
N ASP A 43 15.79 -61.15 -16.97
CA ASP A 43 15.10 -61.15 -15.67
C ASP A 43 16.02 -61.22 -14.44
N GLY A 44 15.47 -60.85 -13.28
CA GLY A 44 16.01 -61.21 -11.97
C GLY A 44 15.94 -62.72 -11.72
N VAL A 45 14.72 -63.28 -11.67
CA VAL A 45 14.46 -64.72 -11.45
C VAL A 45 13.42 -65.24 -12.45
N LEU A 46 13.83 -66.09 -13.38
CA LEU A 46 12.90 -66.80 -14.28
C LEU A 46 12.60 -68.19 -13.72
N VAL A 47 11.32 -68.50 -13.50
CA VAL A 47 10.84 -69.87 -13.28
C VAL A 47 10.36 -70.39 -14.63
N ALA A 48 11.19 -71.20 -15.30
CA ALA A 48 10.92 -71.67 -16.67
C ALA A 48 10.10 -72.97 -16.71
N ASP A 49 10.14 -73.77 -15.64
CA ASP A 49 9.32 -74.97 -15.43
C ASP A 49 9.34 -75.36 -13.95
N GLY A 50 8.32 -76.09 -13.49
CA GLY A 50 8.19 -76.63 -12.14
C GLY A 50 7.41 -75.75 -11.15
N THR A 51 6.89 -76.42 -10.12
CA THR A 51 5.99 -75.86 -9.10
C THR A 51 6.58 -75.97 -7.69
N GLY A 52 6.00 -75.30 -6.69
CA GLY A 52 6.57 -75.29 -5.34
C GLY A 52 7.89 -74.52 -5.22
N ASN A 53 8.20 -73.58 -6.13
CA ASN A 53 9.39 -72.75 -6.05
C ASN A 53 9.14 -71.49 -5.23
N VAL A 54 9.91 -71.32 -4.15
CA VAL A 54 9.76 -70.26 -3.16
C VAL A 54 10.77 -69.14 -3.41
N ILE A 55 10.32 -67.90 -3.58
CA ILE A 55 11.19 -66.73 -3.86
C ILE A 55 10.90 -65.64 -2.80
N LEU A 56 11.64 -65.62 -1.68
CA LEU A 56 11.28 -64.79 -0.52
C LEU A 56 12.39 -63.86 -0.03
N GLY A 57 12.01 -62.64 0.35
CA GLY A 57 12.84 -61.65 1.04
C GLY A 57 14.01 -61.08 0.23
N ASN A 58 14.13 -61.43 -1.05
CA ASN A 58 15.24 -61.01 -1.90
C ASN A 58 15.12 -59.54 -2.31
N SER A 59 16.26 -58.86 -2.38
CA SER A 59 16.39 -57.55 -3.04
C SER A 59 16.57 -57.77 -4.54
N ILE A 60 15.48 -57.75 -5.30
CA ILE A 60 15.48 -57.97 -6.75
C ILE A 60 15.24 -56.62 -7.41
N HIS A 61 16.20 -56.07 -8.17
CA HIS A 61 16.05 -54.74 -8.77
C HIS A 61 17.02 -54.41 -9.92
N THR A 62 16.65 -53.46 -10.77
CA THR A 62 17.48 -52.94 -11.86
C THR A 62 17.95 -54.05 -12.80
N ASN A 63 17.08 -55.01 -13.11
CA ASN A 63 17.29 -56.01 -14.16
C ASN A 63 16.86 -55.44 -15.53
N GLY A 64 16.98 -56.24 -16.60
CA GLY A 64 16.65 -55.80 -17.97
C GLY A 64 15.18 -55.99 -18.32
N ASP A 65 14.63 -57.14 -17.92
CA ASP A 65 13.22 -57.52 -18.09
C ASP A 65 12.50 -57.51 -16.72
N LEU A 66 11.90 -58.62 -16.26
CA LEU A 66 11.11 -58.66 -15.02
C LEU A 66 11.95 -58.94 -13.77
N GLY A 67 11.43 -58.57 -12.60
CA GLY A 67 12.03 -58.98 -11.32
C GLY A 67 11.90 -60.49 -11.10
N ILE A 68 10.69 -61.00 -11.25
CA ILE A 68 10.35 -62.43 -11.30
C ILE A 68 9.48 -62.61 -12.55
N ASP A 69 9.82 -63.61 -13.38
CA ASP A 69 9.02 -64.07 -14.53
C ASP A 69 8.56 -65.52 -14.27
N LEU A 70 7.27 -65.80 -14.45
CA LEU A 70 6.67 -67.13 -14.34
C LEU A 70 6.18 -67.60 -15.73
N ASN A 71 6.92 -68.53 -16.33
CA ASN A 71 6.55 -69.09 -17.64
C ASN A 71 5.19 -69.82 -17.63
N ASP A 72 4.21 -69.23 -18.30
CA ASP A 72 2.86 -69.76 -18.58
C ASP A 72 2.84 -70.85 -19.67
N GLY A 73 3.95 -71.02 -20.40
CA GLY A 73 4.05 -71.94 -21.53
C GLY A 73 3.71 -71.31 -22.89
N ALA A 74 3.54 -69.99 -22.96
CA ALA A 74 3.46 -69.26 -24.22
C ALA A 74 4.77 -69.35 -25.03
N VAL A 75 4.70 -68.93 -26.30
CA VAL A 75 5.85 -68.97 -27.23
C VAL A 75 6.83 -67.80 -27.06
N SER A 76 6.69 -67.01 -25.99
CA SER A 76 7.53 -65.86 -25.63
C SER A 76 7.71 -65.80 -24.12
N PHE A 77 8.91 -66.14 -23.63
CA PHE A 77 9.32 -66.19 -22.22
C PHE A 77 9.59 -64.80 -21.61
N ASN A 78 8.73 -63.82 -21.90
CA ASN A 78 8.94 -62.42 -21.53
C ASN A 78 7.55 -61.74 -21.40
N GLY A 79 6.91 -61.88 -20.25
CA GLY A 79 5.59 -61.28 -20.07
C GLY A 79 4.92 -61.66 -18.76
N VAL A 80 4.42 -60.63 -18.07
CA VAL A 80 3.71 -60.77 -16.79
C VAL A 80 2.46 -61.63 -16.98
N THR A 81 2.25 -62.60 -16.09
CA THR A 81 1.11 -63.51 -16.12
C THR A 81 -0.20 -62.75 -15.91
N THR A 82 -1.31 -63.32 -16.38
CA THR A 82 -2.63 -62.70 -16.18
C THR A 82 -3.26 -63.19 -14.89
N ASN A 83 -3.46 -62.29 -13.92
CA ASN A 83 -4.31 -62.57 -12.76
C ASN A 83 -5.68 -63.08 -13.22
N ASP A 84 -5.94 -64.38 -13.01
CA ASP A 84 -7.18 -65.04 -13.37
C ASP A 84 -8.21 -65.02 -12.21
N VAL A 85 -9.32 -65.75 -12.37
CA VAL A 85 -10.29 -65.93 -11.29
C VAL A 85 -9.96 -67.22 -10.53
N THR A 86 -9.57 -67.08 -9.27
CA THR A 86 -9.30 -68.14 -8.29
C THR A 86 -8.06 -69.03 -8.48
N ASP A 87 -7.05 -68.62 -9.28
CA ASP A 87 -5.77 -69.32 -9.47
C ASP A 87 -5.98 -70.69 -10.15
N SER A 88 -6.57 -70.67 -11.36
CA SER A 88 -7.18 -71.86 -11.98
C SER A 88 -6.38 -72.52 -13.12
N ASP A 89 -5.28 -71.89 -13.55
CA ASP A 89 -4.44 -72.36 -14.65
C ASP A 89 -3.25 -73.21 -14.16
N GLY A 90 -2.07 -73.08 -14.77
CA GLY A 90 -0.96 -73.99 -14.52
C GLY A 90 0.24 -73.78 -15.42
N GLY A 91 1.43 -73.90 -14.83
CA GLY A 91 2.71 -73.61 -15.47
C GLY A 91 3.80 -73.53 -14.40
N ALA A 92 4.79 -72.67 -14.62
CA ALA A 92 5.76 -72.32 -13.58
C ALA A 92 5.04 -71.80 -12.32
N ASN A 93 5.26 -72.43 -11.16
CA ASN A 93 4.55 -72.14 -9.90
C ASN A 93 3.00 -72.19 -9.95
N ASN A 94 2.42 -72.87 -10.95
CA ASN A 94 0.99 -72.76 -11.29
C ASN A 94 0.57 -71.32 -11.61
N THR A 95 1.47 -70.51 -12.18
CA THR A 95 1.23 -69.13 -12.65
C THR A 95 0.72 -68.13 -11.59
N GLN A 96 0.68 -68.57 -10.32
CA GLN A 96 0.29 -67.91 -9.07
C GLN A 96 0.03 -66.40 -9.21
N ASN A 97 -1.25 -66.04 -9.18
CA ASN A 97 -1.72 -64.66 -9.25
C ASN A 97 -1.04 -63.78 -8.19
N PHE A 98 -0.64 -62.57 -8.59
CA PHE A 98 0.04 -61.58 -7.73
C PHE A 98 -0.95 -60.59 -7.09
N PRO A 99 -0.57 -59.86 -6.03
CA PRO A 99 -1.44 -58.87 -5.41
C PRO A 99 -1.74 -57.70 -6.37
N ALA A 100 -3.00 -57.35 -6.55
CA ALA A 100 -3.41 -56.12 -7.22
C ALA A 100 -3.50 -55.00 -6.19
N LEU A 101 -2.40 -54.25 -6.01
CA LEU A 101 -2.34 -53.10 -5.11
C LEU A 101 -3.22 -51.94 -5.66
N SER A 102 -3.98 -51.29 -4.78
CA SER A 102 -4.86 -50.16 -5.12
C SER A 102 -4.45 -48.85 -4.46
N ALA A 103 -3.82 -48.88 -3.28
CA ALA A 103 -3.33 -47.69 -2.59
C ALA A 103 -2.08 -47.97 -1.75
N ALA A 104 -1.28 -46.93 -1.54
CA ALA A 104 -0.09 -46.91 -0.70
C ALA A 104 -0.03 -45.57 0.04
N THR A 105 -0.55 -45.51 1.27
CA THR A 105 -0.82 -44.25 1.97
C THR A 105 0.05 -44.07 3.20
N ILE A 106 0.85 -43.00 3.22
CA ILE A 106 1.79 -42.65 4.29
C ILE A 106 1.08 -41.81 5.35
N SER A 107 1.01 -42.30 6.59
CA SER A 107 0.50 -41.58 7.76
C SER A 107 1.61 -41.41 8.78
N GLY A 108 2.29 -40.26 8.76
CA GLY A 108 3.45 -39.99 9.61
C GLY A 108 4.66 -40.83 9.21
N SER A 109 5.00 -41.85 10.00
CA SER A 109 6.07 -42.81 9.68
C SER A 109 5.58 -44.11 9.03
N ASP A 110 4.26 -44.30 8.96
CA ASP A 110 3.63 -45.60 8.75
C ASP A 110 3.01 -45.66 7.35
N LEU A 111 3.06 -46.83 6.69
CA LEU A 111 2.57 -47.01 5.33
C LEU A 111 1.42 -48.02 5.32
N THR A 112 0.22 -47.60 4.95
CA THR A 112 -0.93 -48.49 4.73
C THR A 112 -1.00 -48.92 3.27
N MET A 113 -1.07 -50.23 3.04
CA MET A 113 -1.17 -50.87 1.74
C MET A 113 -2.54 -51.50 1.59
N ASP A 114 -3.31 -51.04 0.60
CA ASP A 114 -4.61 -51.60 0.23
C ASP A 114 -4.51 -52.32 -1.12
N GLY A 115 -5.25 -53.40 -1.29
CA GLY A 115 -5.32 -54.14 -2.54
C GLY A 115 -6.22 -55.36 -2.51
N THR A 116 -6.16 -56.16 -3.56
CA THR A 116 -6.85 -57.45 -3.67
C THR A 116 -5.89 -58.56 -4.07
N LEU A 117 -6.26 -59.80 -3.75
CA LEU A 117 -5.66 -61.02 -4.28
C LEU A 117 -6.80 -61.94 -4.72
N ASP A 118 -6.93 -62.22 -6.01
CA ASP A 118 -7.84 -63.27 -6.49
C ASP A 118 -7.02 -64.55 -6.66
N SER A 119 -7.13 -65.47 -5.69
CA SER A 119 -6.43 -66.76 -5.73
C SER A 119 -7.22 -67.89 -5.08
N ALA A 120 -6.66 -69.10 -5.02
CA ALA A 120 -7.30 -70.31 -4.52
C ALA A 120 -7.99 -70.11 -3.15
N LEU A 121 -9.33 -70.15 -3.15
CA LEU A 121 -10.18 -69.83 -2.01
C LEU A 121 -9.89 -70.70 -0.77
N GLY A 122 -9.89 -70.07 0.41
CA GLY A 122 -9.62 -70.76 1.69
C GLY A 122 -8.16 -71.19 1.89
N THR A 123 -7.25 -70.74 1.03
CA THR A 123 -5.80 -70.89 1.19
C THR A 123 -5.22 -69.61 1.77
N ASP A 124 -4.20 -69.73 2.63
CA ASP A 124 -3.44 -68.60 3.17
C ASP A 124 -2.29 -68.24 2.21
N PHE A 125 -2.06 -66.95 2.00
CA PHE A 125 -0.99 -66.41 1.16
C PHE A 125 -0.18 -65.40 1.95
N ARG A 126 1.14 -65.55 2.00
CA ARG A 126 2.03 -64.54 2.54
C ARG A 126 2.27 -63.46 1.49
N ILE A 127 1.96 -62.21 1.80
CA ILE A 127 2.25 -61.06 0.95
C ILE A 127 3.53 -60.41 1.45
N GLU A 128 4.57 -60.27 0.61
CA GLU A 128 5.75 -59.45 0.90
C GLU A 128 5.64 -58.11 0.20
N PHE A 129 5.91 -56.99 0.90
CA PHE A 129 5.89 -55.64 0.33
C PHE A 129 7.30 -55.08 0.17
N PHE A 130 7.55 -54.35 -0.93
CA PHE A 130 8.86 -53.79 -1.26
C PHE A 130 8.73 -52.34 -1.75
N SER A 131 9.65 -51.46 -1.34
CA SER A 131 9.78 -50.11 -1.91
C SER A 131 10.88 -50.04 -2.97
N ASN A 132 10.65 -49.19 -3.97
CA ASN A 132 11.48 -49.02 -5.15
C ASN A 132 11.66 -47.53 -5.50
N THR A 133 12.83 -47.18 -6.02
CA THR A 133 13.17 -45.82 -6.49
C THR A 133 12.55 -45.47 -7.85
N THR A 134 12.08 -46.48 -8.57
CA THR A 134 11.58 -46.41 -9.95
C THR A 134 10.63 -47.58 -10.17
N CYS A 135 9.52 -47.37 -10.85
CA CYS A 135 8.78 -48.47 -11.46
C CYS A 135 9.47 -48.86 -12.79
N THR A 136 10.23 -49.95 -12.75
CA THR A 136 10.87 -50.60 -13.90
C THR A 136 9.94 -51.66 -14.51
N GLY A 137 10.22 -52.09 -15.74
CA GLY A 137 9.39 -53.09 -16.44
C GLY A 137 8.06 -52.52 -17.01
N PRO A 138 7.14 -53.39 -17.47
CA PRO A 138 5.88 -53.02 -18.12
C PRO A 138 4.78 -52.58 -17.13
N GLY A 139 5.15 -51.96 -15.99
CA GLY A 139 4.23 -51.48 -14.95
C GLY A 139 4.05 -52.43 -13.76
N ASN A 140 4.32 -53.73 -13.96
CA ASN A 140 4.53 -54.69 -12.87
C ASN A 140 6.04 -54.80 -12.63
N GLY A 141 6.46 -54.57 -11.39
CA GLY A 141 7.79 -54.04 -11.12
C GLY A 141 8.85 -55.03 -10.64
N GLU A 142 9.74 -54.51 -9.81
CA GLU A 142 10.76 -55.28 -9.08
C GLU A 142 10.61 -55.01 -7.56
N GLY A 143 11.46 -55.59 -6.71
CA GLY A 143 11.40 -55.47 -5.25
C GLY A 143 12.74 -55.14 -4.62
N ARG A 144 13.14 -53.86 -4.63
CA ARG A 144 14.45 -53.41 -4.15
C ARG A 144 14.61 -53.51 -2.64
N THR A 145 13.75 -52.86 -1.87
CA THR A 145 13.87 -52.78 -0.41
C THR A 145 12.66 -53.45 0.23
N TYR A 146 12.85 -54.63 0.81
CA TYR A 146 11.83 -55.30 1.61
C TYR A 146 11.39 -54.39 2.77
N LEU A 147 10.07 -54.25 2.93
CA LEU A 147 9.45 -53.46 4.00
C LEU A 147 8.97 -54.38 5.12
N ASP A 148 7.94 -55.18 4.83
CA ASP A 148 7.33 -56.14 5.76
C ASP A 148 6.53 -57.21 5.00
N SER A 149 5.91 -58.14 5.72
CA SER A 149 5.01 -59.13 5.14
C SER A 149 3.83 -59.48 6.03
N THR A 150 2.65 -59.62 5.43
CA THR A 150 1.43 -60.06 6.10
C THR A 150 0.96 -61.42 5.56
N THR A 151 -0.11 -61.99 6.14
CA THR A 151 -0.78 -63.19 5.62
C THR A 151 -2.26 -62.88 5.37
N VAL A 152 -2.71 -63.13 4.14
CA VAL A 152 -4.08 -62.88 3.68
C VAL A 152 -4.71 -64.17 3.16
N GLN A 153 -6.03 -64.14 2.95
CA GLN A 153 -6.71 -65.08 2.07
C GLN A 153 -7.20 -64.34 0.82
N SER A 154 -7.58 -65.09 -0.21
CA SER A 154 -8.19 -64.54 -1.44
C SER A 154 -9.37 -63.61 -1.12
N GLY A 155 -9.33 -62.39 -1.67
CA GLY A 155 -10.23 -61.27 -1.33
C GLY A 155 -9.50 -59.92 -1.30
N ALA A 156 -10.14 -58.92 -0.70
CA ALA A 156 -9.53 -57.61 -0.45
C ALA A 156 -8.75 -57.60 0.88
N PHE A 157 -7.64 -56.86 0.93
CA PHE A 157 -6.82 -56.68 2.12
C PHE A 157 -6.42 -55.22 2.34
N SER A 158 -6.11 -54.90 3.59
CA SER A 158 -5.53 -53.64 4.04
C SER A 158 -4.49 -53.94 5.11
N TYR A 159 -3.29 -53.35 5.03
CA TYR A 159 -2.20 -53.65 5.95
C TYR A 159 -1.29 -52.44 6.20
N THR A 160 -1.13 -52.06 7.47
CA THR A 160 -0.27 -50.93 7.88
C THR A 160 1.10 -51.42 8.38
N ILE A 161 2.15 -51.00 7.67
CA ILE A 161 3.54 -51.18 8.05
C ILE A 161 3.96 -50.00 8.95
N VAL A 162 4.07 -50.25 10.26
CA VAL A 162 4.44 -49.23 11.24
C VAL A 162 5.94 -48.90 11.13
N GLY A 163 6.28 -47.62 11.03
CA GLY A 163 7.67 -47.16 10.92
C GLY A 163 8.35 -47.50 9.59
N ALA A 164 7.59 -47.69 8.50
CA ALA A 164 8.07 -48.11 7.18
C ALA A 164 9.21 -47.25 6.61
N GLY A 165 9.27 -45.95 6.97
CA GLY A 165 10.36 -45.06 6.55
C GLY A 165 10.39 -44.77 5.04
N VAL A 166 9.25 -44.94 4.37
CA VAL A 166 9.08 -44.71 2.93
C VAL A 166 8.78 -43.23 2.66
N SER A 167 9.48 -42.65 1.70
CA SER A 167 9.21 -41.29 1.20
C SER A 167 8.02 -41.27 0.24
N GLU A 168 7.29 -40.16 0.24
CA GLU A 168 6.30 -39.84 -0.80
C GLU A 168 6.92 -39.89 -2.21
N GLY A 169 6.17 -40.44 -3.16
CA GLY A 169 6.63 -40.70 -4.53
C GLY A 169 7.44 -41.99 -4.73
N ALA A 170 7.77 -42.74 -3.67
CA ALA A 170 8.39 -44.06 -3.81
C ALA A 170 7.39 -45.11 -4.35
N PHE A 171 7.85 -46.05 -5.17
CA PHE A 171 7.00 -47.07 -5.78
C PHE A 171 6.94 -48.34 -4.94
N ILE A 172 5.75 -48.75 -4.52
CA ILE A 172 5.51 -50.00 -3.80
C ILE A 172 5.11 -51.11 -4.77
N THR A 173 5.69 -52.29 -4.57
CA THR A 173 5.29 -53.55 -5.20
C THR A 173 5.12 -54.63 -4.14
N ALA A 174 4.45 -55.72 -4.50
CA ALA A 174 4.28 -56.88 -3.62
C ALA A 174 4.36 -58.22 -4.38
N THR A 175 4.71 -59.29 -3.69
CA THR A 175 4.55 -60.68 -4.18
C THR A 175 3.58 -61.43 -3.27
N ALA A 176 2.82 -62.37 -3.83
CA ALA A 176 2.05 -63.35 -3.09
C ALA A 176 2.83 -64.67 -3.03
N THR A 177 2.81 -65.35 -1.88
CA THR A 177 3.36 -66.71 -1.75
C THR A 177 2.38 -67.63 -1.05
N ARG A 178 1.88 -68.63 -1.78
CA ARG A 178 0.91 -69.62 -1.30
C ARG A 178 1.49 -70.44 -0.14
N LEU A 179 0.71 -70.62 0.91
CA LEU A 179 1.11 -71.40 2.09
C LEU A 179 0.42 -72.78 2.10
N SER A 180 1.21 -73.84 2.21
CA SER A 180 0.75 -75.21 2.38
C SER A 180 1.08 -75.68 3.80
N GLY A 181 0.05 -75.80 4.65
CA GLY A 181 0.23 -76.14 6.07
C GLY A 181 1.10 -75.14 6.85
N GLY A 182 1.08 -73.87 6.44
CA GLY A 182 1.92 -72.79 6.99
C GLY A 182 3.34 -72.71 6.40
N SER A 183 3.75 -73.66 5.54
CA SER A 183 5.01 -73.57 4.80
C SER A 183 4.80 -72.85 3.46
N PRO A 184 5.64 -71.89 3.04
CA PRO A 184 5.57 -71.32 1.71
C PRO A 184 5.86 -72.38 0.64
N VAL A 185 5.14 -72.33 -0.48
CA VAL A 185 5.36 -73.23 -1.62
C VAL A 185 5.52 -72.49 -2.96
N GLU A 186 4.60 -71.62 -3.35
CA GLU A 186 4.61 -71.01 -4.71
C GLU A 186 4.55 -69.49 -4.59
N THR A 187 5.56 -68.81 -5.12
CA THR A 187 5.63 -67.34 -5.18
C THR A 187 5.22 -66.84 -6.57
N SER A 188 4.40 -65.78 -6.58
CA SER A 188 3.97 -65.02 -7.77
C SER A 188 5.11 -64.21 -8.40
N GLU A 189 4.80 -63.53 -9.50
CA GLU A 189 5.54 -62.36 -9.97
C GLU A 189 5.34 -61.14 -9.04
N PHE A 190 5.99 -60.02 -9.34
CA PHE A 190 5.72 -58.75 -8.65
C PHE A 190 4.42 -58.10 -9.14
N SER A 191 3.72 -57.44 -8.23
CA SER A 191 2.54 -56.63 -8.54
C SER A 191 2.82 -55.45 -9.47
N GLY A 192 1.72 -54.90 -10.00
CA GLY A 192 1.65 -53.52 -10.45
C GLY A 192 2.19 -52.56 -9.37
N CYS A 193 2.92 -51.54 -9.82
CA CYS A 193 3.51 -50.56 -8.92
C CYS A 193 2.50 -49.46 -8.51
N VAL A 194 2.43 -49.16 -7.21
CA VAL A 194 1.64 -48.03 -6.69
C VAL A 194 2.59 -47.01 -6.06
N ALA A 195 2.47 -45.73 -6.43
CA ALA A 195 3.24 -44.67 -5.82
C ALA A 195 2.70 -44.36 -4.41
N ALA A 196 3.59 -44.28 -3.42
CA ALA A 196 3.23 -43.96 -2.05
C ALA A 196 2.92 -42.44 -1.93
N SER A 197 1.72 -42.10 -1.44
CA SER A 197 1.26 -40.73 -1.24
C SER A 197 1.01 -40.43 0.23
N SER A 198 1.14 -39.17 0.64
CA SER A 198 0.80 -38.72 1.99
C SER A 198 -0.72 -38.79 2.22
N ALA A 199 -1.12 -39.25 3.42
CA ALA A 199 -2.50 -39.18 3.86
C ALA A 199 -2.98 -37.72 3.93
N PRO A 200 -4.24 -37.41 3.56
CA PRO A 200 -4.74 -36.05 3.60
C PRO A 200 -4.80 -35.55 5.04
N VAL A 201 -4.12 -34.45 5.31
CA VAL A 201 -4.23 -33.75 6.59
C VAL A 201 -5.56 -33.01 6.58
N ALA A 202 -6.50 -33.42 7.43
CA ALA A 202 -7.84 -32.84 7.50
C ALA A 202 -7.77 -31.31 7.67
N GLY A 203 -8.36 -30.57 6.74
CA GLY A 203 -8.32 -29.10 6.72
C GLY A 203 -7.11 -28.49 5.99
N LEU A 204 -6.30 -29.26 5.26
CA LEU A 204 -5.15 -28.77 4.48
C LEU A 204 -5.17 -29.32 3.03
N PHE A 205 -5.14 -28.42 2.05
CA PHE A 205 -4.96 -28.74 0.64
C PHE A 205 -3.70 -28.04 0.10
N ILE A 206 -2.86 -28.79 -0.63
CA ILE A 206 -1.57 -28.31 -1.14
C ILE A 206 -1.64 -28.20 -2.66
N ILE A 207 -1.80 -26.98 -3.15
CA ILE A 207 -1.87 -26.64 -4.57
C ILE A 207 -0.49 -26.81 -5.18
N ASN A 208 -0.32 -27.87 -5.98
CA ASN A 208 0.93 -28.23 -6.63
C ASN A 208 0.93 -27.98 -8.15
N SER A 209 -0.20 -27.52 -8.70
CA SER A 209 -0.38 -27.26 -10.12
C SER A 209 -0.96 -25.88 -10.40
N ARG A 210 -0.39 -25.23 -11.42
CA ARG A 210 -0.83 -23.93 -11.97
C ARG A 210 -1.95 -24.03 -13.02
N LEU A 211 -2.50 -25.22 -13.23
CA LEU A 211 -3.63 -25.46 -14.13
C LEU A 211 -4.95 -24.96 -13.53
N ASP A 212 -5.98 -24.84 -14.37
CA ASP A 212 -7.33 -24.37 -14.02
C ASP A 212 -8.37 -25.50 -14.03
N ASP A 213 -7.94 -26.75 -14.10
CA ASP A 213 -8.83 -27.92 -14.10
C ASP A 213 -9.57 -28.07 -12.77
N ALA A 214 -10.81 -28.58 -12.84
CA ALA A 214 -11.67 -28.84 -11.69
C ALA A 214 -11.28 -30.12 -10.96
N ASP A 215 -11.68 -30.21 -9.69
CA ASP A 215 -11.58 -31.45 -8.91
C ASP A 215 -12.38 -32.60 -9.55
N ALA A 216 -11.88 -33.83 -9.42
CA ALA A 216 -12.49 -35.02 -9.99
C ALA A 216 -13.62 -35.62 -9.12
N SER A 217 -13.56 -35.43 -7.80
CA SER A 217 -14.34 -36.18 -6.80
C SER A 217 -14.90 -35.32 -5.64
N ALA A 218 -14.69 -34.00 -5.66
CA ALA A 218 -15.15 -32.97 -4.71
C ALA A 218 -16.07 -33.45 -3.56
N GLY A 219 -15.50 -33.57 -2.37
CA GLY A 219 -16.10 -34.04 -1.13
C GLY A 219 -15.51 -35.36 -0.60
N ASP A 220 -14.44 -35.89 -1.20
CA ASP A 220 -13.80 -37.15 -0.79
C ASP A 220 -12.62 -36.97 0.19
N GLY A 221 -12.13 -35.74 0.37
CA GLY A 221 -11.02 -35.37 1.24
C GLY A 221 -9.71 -35.08 0.49
N PHE A 222 -9.66 -35.25 -0.83
CA PHE A 222 -8.45 -35.17 -1.64
C PHE A 222 -8.59 -34.13 -2.76
N CYS A 223 -7.86 -33.01 -2.67
CA CYS A 223 -7.73 -32.08 -3.78
C CYS A 223 -7.00 -32.75 -4.96
N ALA A 224 -7.74 -33.21 -5.97
CA ALA A 224 -7.21 -33.97 -7.10
C ALA A 224 -8.08 -33.78 -8.36
N THR A 225 -7.51 -33.13 -9.38
CA THR A 225 -8.10 -33.13 -10.72
C THR A 225 -7.94 -34.51 -11.39
N ALA A 226 -8.60 -34.72 -12.53
CA ALA A 226 -8.43 -35.93 -13.34
C ALA A 226 -6.98 -36.18 -13.83
N GLY A 227 -6.08 -35.21 -13.68
CA GLY A 227 -4.63 -35.35 -13.92
C GLY A 227 -3.81 -35.74 -12.68
N ALA A 228 -4.45 -36.09 -11.55
CA ALA A 228 -3.83 -36.39 -10.25
C ALA A 228 -2.94 -35.25 -9.69
N VAL A 229 -3.39 -34.01 -9.88
CA VAL A 229 -2.75 -32.79 -9.33
C VAL A 229 -3.75 -31.90 -8.63
N CYS A 230 -3.32 -31.11 -7.65
CA CYS A 230 -4.16 -30.14 -6.95
C CYS A 230 -4.00 -28.74 -7.56
N THR A 231 -5.08 -28.19 -8.10
CA THR A 231 -5.17 -26.81 -8.61
C THR A 231 -5.84 -25.92 -7.56
N LEU A 232 -5.69 -24.59 -7.69
CA LEU A 232 -6.45 -23.64 -6.84
C LEU A 232 -7.97 -23.84 -6.99
N ARG A 233 -8.45 -24.15 -8.21
CA ARG A 233 -9.86 -24.45 -8.46
C ARG A 233 -10.31 -25.70 -7.71
N ALA A 234 -9.54 -26.79 -7.79
CA ALA A 234 -9.85 -28.04 -7.10
C ALA A 234 -9.85 -27.86 -5.57
N ALA A 235 -8.85 -27.17 -5.02
CA ALA A 235 -8.74 -26.92 -3.58
C ALA A 235 -9.93 -26.12 -3.03
N ILE A 236 -10.46 -25.15 -3.79
CA ILE A 236 -11.68 -24.42 -3.41
C ILE A 236 -12.92 -25.31 -3.53
N GLN A 237 -13.03 -26.13 -4.58
CA GLN A 237 -14.15 -27.06 -4.77
C GLN A 237 -14.22 -28.10 -3.65
N GLU A 238 -13.08 -28.65 -3.26
CA GLU A 238 -12.99 -29.62 -2.16
C GLU A 238 -13.35 -29.00 -0.82
N ALA A 239 -12.78 -27.84 -0.46
CA ALA A 239 -13.13 -27.11 0.76
C ALA A 239 -14.65 -26.81 0.84
N ASN A 240 -15.23 -26.32 -0.25
CA ASN A 240 -16.66 -26.03 -0.34
C ASN A 240 -17.53 -27.30 -0.19
N ALA A 241 -17.08 -28.44 -0.71
CA ALA A 241 -17.83 -29.71 -0.67
C ALA A 241 -17.79 -30.37 0.72
N GLN A 242 -16.67 -30.25 1.44
CA GLN A 242 -16.56 -30.71 2.84
C GLN A 242 -17.43 -29.91 3.81
N GLY A 243 -17.54 -28.58 3.61
CA GLY A 243 -18.30 -27.70 4.50
C GLY A 243 -17.64 -27.47 5.86
N GLY A 244 -18.33 -26.83 6.79
CA GLY A 244 -17.86 -26.60 8.17
C GLY A 244 -17.61 -25.13 8.52
N SER A 245 -17.12 -24.90 9.74
CA SER A 245 -16.90 -23.56 10.33
C SER A 245 -15.44 -23.20 10.58
N ASP A 246 -14.55 -24.19 10.55
CA ASP A 246 -13.12 -24.00 10.82
C ASP A 246 -12.38 -23.81 9.49
N PRO A 247 -11.40 -22.90 9.38
CA PRO A 247 -10.88 -22.49 8.08
C PRO A 247 -9.91 -23.48 7.45
N TYR A 248 -10.25 -23.96 6.25
CA TYR A 248 -9.40 -24.82 5.42
C TYR A 248 -8.15 -24.07 4.96
N THR A 249 -6.97 -24.66 5.15
CA THR A 249 -5.71 -24.08 4.70
C THR A 249 -5.45 -24.49 3.25
N LEU A 250 -5.32 -23.52 2.36
CA LEU A 250 -4.92 -23.70 0.97
C LEU A 250 -3.47 -23.22 0.84
N SER A 251 -2.55 -24.17 0.88
CA SER A 251 -1.11 -23.96 0.74
C SER A 251 -0.66 -24.19 -0.70
N PHE A 252 0.56 -23.76 -1.02
CA PHE A 252 1.15 -23.90 -2.35
C PHE A 252 2.48 -24.65 -2.30
N ASN A 253 2.75 -25.46 -3.33
CA ASN A 253 4.00 -26.19 -3.56
C ASN A 253 4.13 -26.49 -5.06
N ILE A 254 4.16 -25.44 -5.88
CA ILE A 254 4.14 -25.53 -7.35
C ILE A 254 5.55 -25.81 -7.87
N SER A 255 5.75 -26.96 -8.52
CA SER A 255 7.10 -27.38 -8.89
C SER A 255 7.74 -26.53 -10.00
N GLY A 256 8.77 -25.76 -9.65
CA GLY A 256 9.63 -25.01 -10.58
C GLY A 256 9.22 -23.55 -10.75
N GLY A 257 10.17 -22.70 -11.17
CA GLY A 257 10.08 -21.23 -11.08
C GLY A 257 9.10 -20.51 -12.02
N ASN A 258 7.90 -21.06 -12.29
CA ASN A 258 6.78 -20.31 -12.84
C ASN A 258 5.50 -20.57 -12.02
N HIS A 259 5.22 -19.61 -11.15
CA HIS A 259 4.13 -19.62 -10.16
C HIS A 259 2.87 -18.89 -10.64
N THR A 260 2.71 -18.72 -11.95
CA THR A 260 1.56 -18.05 -12.57
C THR A 260 0.39 -19.02 -12.78
N ILE A 261 -0.67 -18.82 -12.00
CA ILE A 261 -1.99 -19.42 -12.16
C ILE A 261 -2.85 -18.46 -13.00
N GLU A 262 -3.34 -18.92 -14.15
CA GLU A 262 -4.08 -18.10 -15.11
C GLU A 262 -5.46 -18.74 -15.41
N PRO A 263 -6.50 -18.43 -14.62
CA PRO A 263 -7.83 -19.03 -14.81
C PRO A 263 -8.47 -18.60 -16.13
N THR A 264 -9.07 -19.58 -16.82
CA THR A 264 -9.77 -19.41 -18.10
C THR A 264 -11.29 -19.28 -17.92
N THR A 265 -11.78 -19.60 -16.73
CA THR A 265 -13.17 -19.42 -16.30
C THR A 265 -13.20 -18.83 -14.89
N ALA A 266 -14.32 -18.23 -14.49
CA ALA A 266 -14.48 -17.72 -13.12
C ALA A 266 -14.12 -18.80 -12.09
N LEU A 267 -13.31 -18.45 -11.07
CA LEU A 267 -13.02 -19.35 -9.97
C LEU A 267 -14.31 -19.68 -9.21
N PRO A 268 -14.39 -20.83 -8.51
CA PRO A 268 -15.54 -21.14 -7.69
C PRO A 268 -15.64 -20.12 -6.55
N VAL A 269 -16.86 -19.69 -6.22
CA VAL A 269 -17.09 -18.85 -5.03
C VAL A 269 -16.75 -19.66 -3.78
N ILE A 270 -16.01 -19.06 -2.85
CA ILE A 270 -15.56 -19.70 -1.62
C ILE A 270 -16.67 -19.60 -0.57
N THR A 271 -17.36 -20.70 -0.29
CA THR A 271 -18.57 -20.74 0.58
C THR A 271 -18.30 -21.25 1.99
N VAL A 272 -17.04 -21.55 2.32
CA VAL A 272 -16.56 -21.93 3.66
C VAL A 272 -15.40 -21.03 4.08
N PRO A 273 -15.07 -20.91 5.37
CA PRO A 273 -13.85 -20.22 5.79
C PRO A 273 -12.59 -20.88 5.23
N VAL A 274 -11.63 -20.06 4.78
CA VAL A 274 -10.34 -20.53 4.20
C VAL A 274 -9.15 -19.67 4.64
N ASN A 275 -7.95 -20.26 4.65
CA ASN A 275 -6.67 -19.58 4.73
C ASN A 275 -5.88 -19.85 3.45
N ILE A 276 -6.00 -18.98 2.44
CA ILE A 276 -5.21 -19.03 1.22
C ILE A 276 -3.87 -18.35 1.50
N ASP A 277 -2.78 -19.12 1.51
CA ASP A 277 -1.46 -18.65 1.97
C ASP A 277 -0.34 -18.90 0.97
N GLY A 278 -0.14 -17.94 0.06
CA GLY A 278 0.97 -17.92 -0.90
C GLY A 278 2.36 -17.75 -0.27
N THR A 279 2.48 -17.57 1.04
CA THR A 279 3.79 -17.60 1.74
C THR A 279 4.25 -19.01 2.09
N THR A 280 3.43 -20.03 1.81
CA THR A 280 3.78 -21.45 1.98
C THR A 280 4.53 -22.06 0.80
N GLU A 281 4.52 -21.40 -0.36
CA GLU A 281 5.29 -21.81 -1.54
C GLU A 281 6.80 -21.85 -1.24
N PRO A 282 7.52 -22.96 -1.48
CA PRO A 282 8.95 -23.08 -1.16
C PRO A 282 9.88 -22.01 -1.76
N ASP A 283 9.53 -21.40 -2.90
CA ASP A 283 10.29 -20.29 -3.50
C ASP A 283 10.06 -18.94 -2.78
N TYR A 284 9.15 -18.86 -1.79
CA TYR A 284 8.84 -17.62 -1.07
C TYR A 284 10.00 -17.15 -0.15
N SER A 285 10.82 -16.24 -0.66
CA SER A 285 12.00 -15.68 0.02
C SER A 285 11.74 -14.82 1.26
N GLY A 286 10.49 -14.70 1.72
CA GLY A 286 10.12 -13.91 2.91
C GLY A 286 9.79 -12.44 2.65
N THR A 287 9.89 -11.96 1.41
CA THR A 287 9.64 -10.55 1.03
C THR A 287 8.45 -10.41 0.06
N THR A 288 8.66 -10.62 -1.24
CA THR A 288 7.69 -10.41 -2.32
C THR A 288 6.84 -11.67 -2.57
N PRO A 289 5.51 -11.55 -2.84
CA PRO A 289 4.71 -12.66 -3.34
C PRO A 289 5.37 -13.38 -4.51
N VAL A 290 5.27 -14.73 -4.53
CA VAL A 290 5.74 -15.56 -5.65
C VAL A 290 4.57 -16.15 -6.43
N ILE A 291 3.51 -16.59 -5.74
CA ILE A 291 2.26 -17.03 -6.38
C ILE A 291 1.57 -15.84 -7.03
N LYS A 292 1.25 -16.00 -8.32
CA LYS A 292 0.62 -14.98 -9.17
C LYS A 292 -0.71 -15.50 -9.69
N LEU A 293 -1.80 -14.84 -9.32
CA LEU A 293 -3.17 -15.16 -9.70
C LEU A 293 -3.67 -14.14 -10.74
N ASP A 294 -3.68 -14.55 -12.00
CA ASP A 294 -3.70 -13.67 -13.16
C ASP A 294 -5.03 -13.77 -13.94
N GLY A 295 -5.82 -12.69 -13.91
CA GLY A 295 -7.15 -12.64 -14.53
C GLY A 295 -7.15 -12.40 -16.04
N ILE A 296 -6.00 -12.34 -16.73
CA ILE A 296 -5.92 -11.95 -18.14
C ILE A 296 -6.75 -12.82 -19.11
N SER A 297 -6.94 -14.11 -18.78
CA SER A 297 -7.77 -15.05 -19.56
C SER A 297 -9.18 -15.23 -18.99
N ALA A 298 -9.56 -14.50 -17.94
CA ALA A 298 -10.88 -14.59 -17.31
C ALA A 298 -11.97 -13.88 -18.14
N PRO A 299 -13.22 -14.39 -18.18
CA PRO A 299 -14.32 -13.73 -18.88
C PRO A 299 -14.62 -12.32 -18.32
N GLY A 300 -15.02 -11.38 -19.19
CA GLY A 300 -15.45 -10.04 -18.75
C GLY A 300 -16.61 -10.10 -17.75
N GLY A 301 -16.52 -9.31 -16.67
CA GLY A 301 -17.46 -9.35 -15.54
C GLY A 301 -17.07 -10.31 -14.41
N THR A 302 -15.87 -10.91 -14.45
CA THR A 302 -15.39 -11.88 -13.46
C THR A 302 -14.55 -11.22 -12.35
N ASN A 303 -14.81 -11.62 -11.09
CA ASN A 303 -13.96 -11.37 -9.92
C ASN A 303 -12.91 -12.49 -9.76
N GLY A 304 -11.77 -12.19 -9.13
CA GLY A 304 -10.72 -13.16 -8.82
C GLY A 304 -11.10 -14.13 -7.71
N LEU A 305 -10.89 -13.73 -6.45
CA LEU A 305 -11.32 -14.50 -5.27
C LEU A 305 -12.62 -13.91 -4.73
N VAL A 306 -13.70 -14.71 -4.68
CA VAL A 306 -14.99 -14.30 -4.09
C VAL A 306 -15.21 -15.07 -2.80
N LEU A 307 -15.29 -14.36 -1.68
CA LEU A 307 -15.38 -14.91 -0.33
C LEU A 307 -16.80 -14.72 0.22
N GLN A 308 -17.59 -15.79 0.28
CA GLN A 308 -18.92 -15.84 0.90
C GLN A 308 -18.95 -16.63 2.22
N GLY A 309 -17.94 -17.46 2.51
CA GLY A 309 -17.86 -18.25 3.75
C GLY A 309 -17.55 -17.45 5.02
N GLY A 310 -17.05 -16.21 4.89
CA GLY A 310 -16.57 -15.39 6.01
C GLY A 310 -15.29 -15.91 6.67
N SER A 311 -14.80 -15.19 7.68
CA SER A 311 -13.68 -15.59 8.57
C SER A 311 -12.40 -16.09 7.86
N SER A 312 -12.18 -15.66 6.61
CA SER A 312 -11.13 -16.21 5.74
C SER A 312 -9.90 -15.29 5.67
N THR A 313 -8.69 -15.85 5.57
CA THR A 313 -7.49 -15.08 5.24
C THR A 313 -7.08 -15.28 3.78
N VAL A 314 -6.77 -14.19 3.07
CA VAL A 314 -6.01 -14.22 1.80
C VAL A 314 -4.66 -13.55 2.03
N ARG A 315 -3.56 -14.25 1.79
CA ARG A 315 -2.20 -13.69 1.94
C ARG A 315 -1.14 -14.21 0.96
N GLY A 316 -0.13 -13.38 0.72
CA GLY A 316 1.09 -13.75 0.01
C GLY A 316 0.93 -13.91 -1.51
N LEU A 317 -0.15 -13.38 -2.10
CA LEU A 317 -0.44 -13.48 -3.53
C LEU A 317 -0.16 -12.17 -4.28
N ALA A 318 0.27 -12.26 -5.53
CA ALA A 318 0.10 -11.19 -6.52
C ALA A 318 -1.21 -11.42 -7.30
N ILE A 319 -2.18 -10.53 -7.18
CA ILE A 319 -3.53 -10.67 -7.75
C ILE A 319 -3.76 -9.53 -8.75
N ILE A 320 -3.78 -9.88 -10.03
CA ILE A 320 -3.65 -8.90 -11.12
C ILE A 320 -4.58 -9.20 -12.30
N ARG A 321 -4.87 -8.17 -13.10
CA ARG A 321 -5.57 -8.26 -14.40
C ARG A 321 -7.00 -8.82 -14.36
N TRP A 322 -7.65 -8.80 -13.20
CA TRP A 322 -9.05 -9.21 -13.06
C TRP A 322 -10.03 -8.14 -13.61
N PRO A 323 -11.00 -8.52 -14.47
CA PRO A 323 -11.93 -7.57 -15.11
C PRO A 323 -12.82 -6.76 -14.16
N VAL A 324 -13.10 -7.28 -12.96
CA VAL A 324 -13.84 -6.59 -11.90
C VAL A 324 -12.94 -6.53 -10.66
N ALA A 325 -13.25 -7.18 -9.54
CA ALA A 325 -12.43 -7.14 -8.33
C ALA A 325 -11.37 -8.25 -8.30
N GLY A 326 -10.15 -7.93 -7.84
CA GLY A 326 -9.13 -8.94 -7.55
C GLY A 326 -9.52 -9.83 -6.36
N ILE A 327 -10.00 -9.21 -5.28
CA ILE A 327 -10.66 -9.88 -4.15
C ILE A 327 -12.02 -9.24 -3.92
N HIS A 328 -13.06 -10.06 -3.70
CA HIS A 328 -14.42 -9.65 -3.37
C HIS A 328 -14.85 -10.30 -2.05
N LEU A 329 -15.12 -9.48 -1.04
CA LEU A 329 -15.53 -9.87 0.31
C LEU A 329 -17.06 -9.72 0.43
N ASP A 330 -17.78 -10.75 -0.04
CA ASP A 330 -19.24 -10.92 0.05
C ASP A 330 -19.62 -11.68 1.34
N SER A 331 -18.91 -11.37 2.43
CA SER A 331 -19.05 -11.97 3.77
C SER A 331 -18.25 -11.18 4.82
N ASN A 332 -18.40 -11.58 6.08
CA ASN A 332 -17.83 -10.87 7.23
C ASN A 332 -16.51 -11.48 7.73
N ASP A 333 -15.81 -10.72 8.59
CA ASP A 333 -14.67 -11.18 9.39
C ASP A 333 -13.44 -11.66 8.58
N ASN A 334 -13.36 -11.35 7.28
CA ASN A 334 -12.24 -11.76 6.43
C ASN A 334 -11.02 -10.85 6.63
N THR A 335 -9.83 -11.40 6.39
CA THR A 335 -8.54 -10.72 6.52
C THR A 335 -7.75 -10.77 5.21
N VAL A 336 -7.45 -9.61 4.63
CA VAL A 336 -6.62 -9.47 3.42
C VAL A 336 -5.29 -8.86 3.82
N ILE A 337 -4.19 -9.61 3.76
CA ILE A 337 -2.86 -9.15 4.21
C ILE A 337 -1.73 -9.59 3.28
N ARG A 338 -0.65 -8.81 3.20
CA ARG A 338 0.59 -9.21 2.51
C ARG A 338 0.42 -9.53 1.01
N ASN A 339 -0.62 -9.02 0.37
CA ASN A 339 -0.87 -9.23 -1.06
C ASN A 339 -0.39 -8.04 -1.89
N TYR A 340 0.04 -8.30 -3.12
CA TYR A 340 0.22 -7.27 -4.16
C TYR A 340 -1.02 -7.32 -5.05
N ILE A 341 -1.76 -6.21 -5.16
CA ILE A 341 -3.09 -6.19 -5.77
C ILE A 341 -3.12 -5.11 -6.85
N GLY A 342 -3.13 -5.56 -8.10
CA GLY A 342 -2.89 -4.74 -9.30
C GLY A 342 -1.41 -4.47 -9.58
N VAL A 343 -0.50 -5.06 -8.79
CA VAL A 343 0.96 -4.96 -8.94
C VAL A 343 1.54 -6.37 -9.11
N ASP A 344 2.46 -6.54 -10.05
CA ASP A 344 3.10 -7.83 -10.34
C ASP A 344 4.12 -8.23 -9.25
N THR A 345 4.63 -9.47 -9.27
CA THR A 345 5.50 -10.04 -8.22
C THR A 345 6.81 -9.28 -8.00
N ASP A 346 7.28 -8.50 -8.98
CA ASP A 346 8.44 -7.61 -8.84
C ASP A 346 8.17 -6.37 -7.95
N GLY A 347 6.92 -6.10 -7.58
CA GLY A 347 6.51 -4.99 -6.72
C GLY A 347 6.51 -3.60 -7.39
N THR A 348 6.78 -3.51 -8.69
CA THR A 348 6.97 -2.27 -9.44
C THR A 348 6.21 -2.21 -10.78
N THR A 349 5.89 -3.35 -11.38
CA THR A 349 5.13 -3.46 -12.62
C THR A 349 3.63 -3.33 -12.34
N ALA A 350 3.01 -2.32 -12.94
CA ALA A 350 1.56 -2.14 -12.92
C ALA A 350 0.84 -3.23 -13.74
N SER A 351 -0.20 -3.83 -13.17
CA SER A 351 -1.06 -4.83 -13.82
C SER A 351 -2.48 -4.77 -13.24
N ALA A 352 -3.12 -3.63 -13.45
CA ALA A 352 -4.45 -3.23 -13.02
C ALA A 352 -5.49 -4.36 -12.93
N ASN A 353 -6.22 -4.44 -11.81
CA ASN A 353 -7.59 -4.97 -11.81
C ASN A 353 -8.59 -3.82 -12.06
N GLY A 354 -9.87 -4.13 -12.20
CA GLY A 354 -10.93 -3.13 -12.06
C GLY A 354 -10.92 -2.52 -10.65
N ILE A 355 -11.22 -3.34 -9.64
CA ILE A 355 -11.13 -3.01 -8.22
C ILE A 355 -10.04 -3.88 -7.59
N GLY A 356 -9.24 -3.35 -6.67
CA GLY A 356 -8.26 -4.15 -5.93
C GLY A 356 -8.95 -5.09 -4.94
N VAL A 357 -9.58 -4.50 -3.92
CA VAL A 357 -10.41 -5.21 -2.94
C VAL A 357 -11.79 -4.55 -2.88
N LEU A 358 -12.85 -5.29 -3.21
CA LEU A 358 -14.24 -4.90 -3.01
C LEU A 358 -14.76 -5.59 -1.74
N ALA A 359 -15.46 -4.87 -0.85
CA ALA A 359 -16.12 -5.43 0.32
C ALA A 359 -17.56 -4.95 0.43
N GLU A 360 -18.49 -5.91 0.50
CA GLU A 360 -19.93 -5.69 0.72
C GLU A 360 -20.38 -6.24 2.09
N GLY A 361 -19.56 -7.12 2.71
CA GLY A 361 -19.75 -7.60 4.08
C GLY A 361 -19.10 -6.73 5.17
N ALA A 362 -19.33 -7.10 6.42
CA ALA A 362 -18.95 -6.32 7.60
C ALA A 362 -17.66 -6.80 8.29
N ASP A 363 -17.07 -5.94 9.11
CA ASP A 363 -15.97 -6.25 10.05
C ASP A 363 -14.70 -6.87 9.41
N ASN A 364 -14.52 -6.72 8.10
CA ASN A 364 -13.34 -7.21 7.38
C ASN A 364 -12.10 -6.33 7.64
N ILE A 365 -10.94 -6.96 7.72
CA ILE A 365 -9.64 -6.29 7.92
C ILE A 365 -8.85 -6.31 6.62
N ILE A 366 -8.65 -5.13 6.03
CA ILE A 366 -7.83 -4.93 4.84
C ILE A 366 -6.50 -4.32 5.27
N GLY A 367 -5.48 -5.16 5.38
CA GLY A 367 -4.13 -4.82 5.83
C GLY A 367 -3.86 -5.23 7.29
N SER A 368 -2.82 -4.67 7.91
CA SER A 368 -2.27 -5.25 9.15
C SER A 368 -1.59 -4.24 10.07
N THR A 369 -1.63 -4.52 11.37
CA THR A 369 -0.80 -3.87 12.40
C THR A 369 0.68 -4.29 12.34
N THR A 370 1.06 -5.23 11.47
CA THR A 370 2.42 -5.73 11.29
C THR A 370 2.96 -5.26 9.94
N ALA A 371 4.07 -4.51 9.93
CA ALA A 371 4.58 -3.84 8.73
C ALA A 371 4.86 -4.80 7.55
N ASN A 372 5.37 -6.01 7.83
CA ASN A 372 5.67 -7.03 6.81
C ASN A 372 4.40 -7.71 6.23
N ASN A 373 3.22 -7.42 6.79
CA ASN A 373 1.92 -7.95 6.34
C ASN A 373 1.06 -6.87 5.66
N ARG A 374 1.67 -5.73 5.30
CA ARG A 374 1.10 -4.66 4.48
C ARG A 374 0.67 -5.18 3.10
N ASN A 375 -0.53 -4.82 2.63
CA ASN A 375 -0.86 -4.96 1.21
C ASN A 375 -0.29 -3.80 0.40
N ILE A 376 0.03 -4.07 -0.87
CA ILE A 376 0.39 -3.08 -1.88
C ILE A 376 -0.73 -3.06 -2.90
N ILE A 377 -1.50 -1.96 -2.96
CA ILE A 377 -2.76 -1.89 -3.73
C ILE A 377 -2.66 -0.71 -4.71
N ALA A 378 -2.30 -0.98 -5.96
CA ALA A 378 -2.05 0.05 -6.96
C ALA A 378 -2.35 -0.41 -8.40
N ALA A 379 -2.35 0.53 -9.34
CA ALA A 379 -2.77 0.41 -10.75
C ALA A 379 -4.25 0.12 -11.01
N ASN A 380 -5.10 -0.06 -9.98
CA ASN A 380 -6.52 -0.40 -10.17
C ASN A 380 -7.37 0.85 -10.48
N THR A 381 -8.62 0.66 -10.94
CA THR A 381 -9.58 1.79 -11.02
C THR A 381 -9.93 2.26 -9.60
N VAL A 382 -10.27 1.33 -8.71
CA VAL A 382 -10.41 1.59 -7.27
C VAL A 382 -9.47 0.66 -6.51
N GLY A 383 -8.67 1.19 -5.59
CA GLY A 383 -7.76 0.38 -4.77
C GLY A 383 -8.54 -0.49 -3.78
N VAL A 384 -9.26 0.15 -2.86
CA VAL A 384 -10.19 -0.50 -1.93
C VAL A 384 -11.56 0.14 -2.05
N GLU A 385 -12.62 -0.66 -2.18
CA GLU A 385 -14.01 -0.23 -2.26
C GLU A 385 -14.83 -0.88 -1.14
N LEU A 386 -15.47 -0.06 -0.31
CA LEU A 386 -16.44 -0.47 0.70
C LEU A 386 -17.82 -0.05 0.19
N LEU A 387 -18.68 -1.03 -0.12
CA LEU A 387 -19.89 -0.81 -0.92
C LEU A 387 -21.17 -1.22 -0.18
N GLY A 388 -22.11 -0.27 -0.10
CA GLY A 388 -23.46 -0.47 0.38
C GLY A 388 -23.60 -0.68 1.88
N ALA A 389 -24.84 -0.69 2.37
CA ALA A 389 -25.16 -0.70 3.80
C ALA A 389 -24.77 -1.98 4.56
N GLY A 390 -24.31 -3.03 3.87
CA GLY A 390 -23.71 -4.22 4.47
C GLY A 390 -22.24 -4.02 4.87
N ALA A 391 -21.51 -3.14 4.16
CA ALA A 391 -20.13 -2.83 4.43
C ALA A 391 -20.00 -1.86 5.61
N THR A 392 -20.06 -2.42 6.83
CA THR A 392 -19.92 -1.68 8.10
C THR A 392 -18.81 -2.27 8.97
N GLY A 393 -18.19 -1.46 9.82
CA GLY A 393 -17.14 -1.92 10.76
C GLY A 393 -15.80 -2.30 10.11
N ASN A 394 -15.69 -2.30 8.78
CA ASN A 394 -14.47 -2.69 8.08
C ASN A 394 -13.30 -1.77 8.44
N SER A 395 -12.08 -2.32 8.44
CA SER A 395 -10.87 -1.60 8.83
C SER A 395 -9.78 -1.70 7.77
N VAL A 396 -9.52 -0.59 7.08
CA VAL A 396 -8.44 -0.44 6.10
C VAL A 396 -7.22 0.12 6.83
N ILE A 397 -6.23 -0.71 7.13
CA ILE A 397 -5.09 -0.35 8.00
C ILE A 397 -3.73 -0.82 7.47
N GLY A 398 -2.72 0.03 7.58
CA GLY A 398 -1.33 -0.36 7.36
C GLY A 398 -0.97 -0.68 5.90
N ASN A 399 -1.76 -0.25 4.91
CA ASN A 399 -1.54 -0.53 3.48
C ASN A 399 -0.60 0.50 2.81
N TYR A 400 -0.08 0.17 1.63
CA TYR A 400 0.33 1.18 0.63
C TYR A 400 -0.71 1.17 -0.48
N ILE A 401 -1.28 2.34 -0.80
CA ILE A 401 -2.37 2.49 -1.76
C ILE A 401 -1.97 3.54 -2.80
N GLY A 402 -1.73 3.08 -4.03
CA GLY A 402 -1.20 3.89 -5.15
C GLY A 402 0.33 3.93 -5.26
N LEU A 403 1.06 3.23 -4.37
CA LEU A 403 2.52 3.12 -4.42
C LEU A 403 3.02 1.77 -4.94
N ARG A 404 4.29 1.75 -5.36
CA ARG A 404 5.11 0.53 -5.50
C ARG A 404 5.35 -0.14 -4.16
N ALA A 405 5.73 -1.41 -4.18
CA ALA A 405 5.99 -2.21 -2.99
C ALA A 405 7.19 -1.69 -2.15
N ASP A 406 8.20 -1.12 -2.82
CA ASP A 406 9.35 -0.47 -2.19
C ASP A 406 9.00 0.85 -1.47
N GLY A 407 7.84 1.44 -1.77
CA GLY A 407 7.44 2.76 -1.28
C GLY A 407 8.28 3.93 -1.85
N ALA A 408 9.09 3.69 -2.88
CA ALA A 408 10.02 4.65 -3.49
C ALA A 408 9.49 5.29 -4.78
N GLY A 409 8.25 4.96 -5.17
CA GLY A 409 7.55 5.60 -6.28
C GLY A 409 6.07 5.28 -6.32
N THR A 410 5.33 6.04 -7.12
CA THR A 410 3.90 5.85 -7.37
C THR A 410 3.65 4.86 -8.51
N LEU A 411 2.43 4.30 -8.52
CA LEU A 411 1.79 3.61 -9.66
C LEU A 411 0.35 4.13 -9.85
N GLY A 412 -0.30 4.55 -8.77
CA GLY A 412 -1.63 5.17 -8.72
C GLY A 412 -2.80 4.21 -8.87
N ASN A 413 -3.91 4.46 -8.18
CA ASN A 413 -5.24 4.01 -8.60
C ASN A 413 -6.03 5.26 -9.09
N ILE A 414 -7.21 5.12 -9.71
CA ILE A 414 -8.04 6.33 -9.93
C ILE A 414 -8.60 6.81 -8.59
N THR A 415 -9.18 5.92 -7.79
CA THR A 415 -9.50 6.20 -6.37
C THR A 415 -8.70 5.27 -5.47
N GLY A 416 -8.00 5.80 -4.47
CA GLY A 416 -7.25 4.99 -3.51
C GLY A 416 -8.17 4.16 -2.62
N VAL A 417 -9.03 4.82 -1.85
CA VAL A 417 -10.11 4.19 -1.06
C VAL A 417 -11.45 4.84 -1.40
N LEU A 418 -12.45 4.05 -1.78
CA LEU A 418 -13.84 4.45 -1.99
C LEU A 418 -14.72 3.87 -0.89
N ILE A 419 -15.58 4.70 -0.31
CA ILE A 419 -16.64 4.30 0.62
C ILE A 419 -17.95 4.82 0.01
N ASP A 420 -18.82 3.93 -0.45
CA ASP A 420 -20.04 4.27 -1.21
C ASP A 420 -21.27 3.63 -0.57
N ASP A 421 -22.20 4.45 -0.05
CA ASP A 421 -23.35 4.05 0.76
C ASP A 421 -23.03 3.12 1.97
N ALA A 422 -21.76 3.03 2.36
CA ALA A 422 -21.20 2.13 3.38
C ALA A 422 -20.90 2.85 4.72
N PRO A 423 -21.62 2.53 5.83
CA PRO A 423 -21.53 3.27 7.08
C PRO A 423 -20.48 2.76 8.06
N SER A 424 -20.02 3.61 8.98
CA SER A 424 -19.28 3.23 10.20
C SER A 424 -18.00 2.38 9.99
N ASN A 425 -17.27 2.61 8.90
CA ASN A 425 -15.97 1.98 8.63
C ASN A 425 -14.79 2.83 9.14
N SER A 426 -13.58 2.26 9.10
CA SER A 426 -12.34 2.91 9.53
C SER A 426 -11.24 2.84 8.47
N VAL A 427 -10.58 3.97 8.22
CA VAL A 427 -9.39 4.09 7.38
C VAL A 427 -8.24 4.64 8.23
N GLY A 428 -7.25 3.81 8.48
CA GLY A 428 -6.10 4.11 9.33
C GLY A 428 -6.32 3.79 10.81
N GLY A 429 -5.43 4.27 11.66
CA GLY A 429 -5.44 3.95 13.09
C GLY A 429 -4.43 4.75 13.89
N SER A 430 -4.40 4.51 15.20
CA SER A 430 -3.58 5.31 16.13
C SER A 430 -2.09 4.97 16.13
N SER A 431 -1.69 3.78 15.67
CA SER A 431 -0.28 3.38 15.58
C SER A 431 0.34 3.73 14.22
N ALA A 432 1.67 3.91 14.20
CA ALA A 432 2.42 4.07 12.96
C ALA A 432 2.38 2.82 12.04
N THR A 433 1.97 1.66 12.54
CA THR A 433 1.79 0.45 11.71
C THR A 433 0.37 0.33 11.14
N GLN A 434 -0.65 0.90 11.78
CA GLN A 434 -2.02 1.00 11.25
C GLN A 434 -2.15 2.07 10.15
N ARG A 435 -1.16 2.94 10.00
CA ARG A 435 -1.11 4.00 8.98
C ARG A 435 -1.10 3.43 7.56
N ASN A 436 -2.13 3.78 6.79
CA ASN A 436 -2.07 3.69 5.33
C ASN A 436 -1.24 4.86 4.78
N ILE A 437 -0.55 4.61 3.66
CA ILE A 437 0.03 5.64 2.80
C ILE A 437 -0.80 5.63 1.51
N ILE A 438 -1.48 6.74 1.21
CA ILE A 438 -2.51 6.83 0.16
C ILE A 438 -2.13 7.96 -0.79
N SER A 439 -1.34 7.64 -1.81
CA SER A 439 -0.52 8.60 -2.54
C SER A 439 -0.34 8.18 -4.00
N GLY A 440 -0.26 9.14 -4.93
CA GLY A 440 -0.16 8.91 -6.37
C GLY A 440 -1.46 8.48 -7.07
N ASN A 441 -2.60 8.43 -6.37
CA ASN A 441 -3.91 8.11 -6.96
C ASN A 441 -4.48 9.35 -7.67
N THR A 442 -5.62 9.28 -8.37
CA THR A 442 -6.32 10.53 -8.76
C THR A 442 -6.96 11.17 -7.53
N ASN A 443 -7.83 10.45 -6.81
CA ASN A 443 -8.30 10.86 -5.48
C ASN A 443 -7.73 9.93 -4.42
N GLY A 444 -7.28 10.47 -3.29
CA GLY A 444 -6.78 9.67 -2.17
C GLY A 444 -7.88 8.82 -1.54
N ILE A 445 -8.85 9.49 -0.90
CA ILE A 445 -10.04 8.87 -0.30
C ILE A 445 -11.29 9.55 -0.85
N VAL A 446 -12.32 8.79 -1.22
CA VAL A 446 -13.66 9.28 -1.56
C VAL A 446 -14.68 8.64 -0.61
N ILE A 447 -15.51 9.47 0.01
CA ILE A 447 -16.67 9.03 0.81
C ILE A 447 -17.91 9.61 0.14
N GLN A 448 -18.82 8.78 -0.36
CA GLN A 448 -19.97 9.27 -1.15
C GLN A 448 -21.29 8.56 -0.89
N ASN A 449 -22.36 9.28 -1.22
CA ASN A 449 -23.76 8.91 -1.06
C ASN A 449 -24.22 8.80 0.41
N SER A 450 -25.53 8.89 0.60
CA SER A 450 -26.14 9.24 1.90
C SER A 450 -26.08 8.12 2.96
N GLY A 451 -25.83 6.88 2.56
CA GLY A 451 -25.56 5.74 3.43
C GLY A 451 -24.12 5.71 3.97
N ALA A 452 -23.17 6.42 3.35
CA ALA A 452 -21.77 6.45 3.77
C ALA A 452 -21.53 7.36 5.00
N ALA A 453 -22.24 7.05 6.10
CA ALA A 453 -22.30 7.88 7.29
C ALA A 453 -21.50 7.30 8.47
N GLY A 454 -20.93 8.18 9.30
CA GLY A 454 -20.20 7.78 10.52
C GLY A 454 -18.84 7.13 10.29
N ASN A 455 -18.28 7.20 9.07
CA ASN A 455 -16.96 6.67 8.76
C ASN A 455 -15.86 7.52 9.41
N THR A 456 -14.73 6.88 9.71
CA THR A 456 -13.58 7.49 10.39
C THR A 456 -12.31 7.37 9.56
N VAL A 457 -11.56 8.46 9.40
CA VAL A 457 -10.30 8.51 8.66
C VAL A 457 -9.24 9.17 9.53
N TYR A 458 -8.28 8.43 10.09
CA TYR A 458 -7.29 9.01 11.02
C TYR A 458 -5.92 8.30 11.00
N GLY A 459 -4.85 9.04 11.34
CA GLY A 459 -3.48 8.53 11.37
C GLY A 459 -2.80 8.26 10.02
N ASN A 460 -3.49 8.51 8.90
CA ASN A 460 -3.01 8.23 7.53
C ASN A 460 -2.01 9.29 7.03
N TYR A 461 -1.19 8.92 6.05
CA TYR A 461 -0.46 9.86 5.20
C TYR A 461 -1.08 9.86 3.80
N ILE A 462 -1.45 11.02 3.28
CA ILE A 462 -2.24 11.19 2.06
C ILE A 462 -1.57 12.23 1.16
N GLY A 463 -1.07 11.80 0.00
CA GLY A 463 -0.32 12.64 -0.96
C GLY A 463 1.19 12.77 -0.68
N VAL A 464 1.71 12.04 0.31
CA VAL A 464 3.14 12.02 0.66
C VAL A 464 3.72 10.61 0.66
N ASN A 465 5.05 10.49 0.60
CA ASN A 465 5.75 9.21 0.67
C ASN A 465 5.59 8.51 2.05
N PRO A 466 6.00 7.23 2.19
CA PRO A 466 5.88 6.52 3.47
C PRO A 466 6.61 7.15 4.66
N GLY A 467 7.67 7.90 4.40
CA GLY A 467 8.35 8.72 5.41
C GLY A 467 7.55 9.96 5.86
N GLY A 468 6.58 10.40 5.05
CA GLY A 468 5.83 11.64 5.28
C GLY A 468 6.72 12.88 5.16
N THR A 469 7.61 12.91 4.17
CA THR A 469 8.62 13.96 3.96
C THR A 469 8.83 14.36 2.51
N LEU A 470 8.45 13.51 1.54
CA LEU A 470 8.43 13.83 0.12
C LEU A 470 7.00 13.87 -0.40
N ASP A 471 6.77 14.74 -1.37
CA ASP A 471 5.54 14.82 -2.16
C ASP A 471 5.43 13.59 -3.08
N TYR A 472 4.31 12.86 -2.96
CA TYR A 472 3.81 11.84 -3.90
C TYR A 472 2.30 12.09 -4.09
N GLY A 473 1.95 13.33 -4.46
CA GLY A 473 0.57 13.82 -4.50
C GLY A 473 -0.44 12.88 -5.16
N ASN A 474 -1.67 12.87 -4.64
CA ASN A 474 -2.80 12.44 -5.46
C ASN A 474 -3.08 13.53 -6.51
N THR A 475 -3.48 13.17 -7.73
CA THR A 475 -3.52 14.10 -8.87
C THR A 475 -4.76 15.01 -8.92
N ALA A 476 -5.70 14.78 -8.01
CA ALA A 476 -6.77 15.67 -7.58
C ALA A 476 -6.71 15.74 -6.03
N ASP A 477 -7.81 15.43 -5.33
CA ASP A 477 -7.96 15.75 -3.91
C ASP A 477 -7.40 14.66 -2.98
N GLY A 478 -6.97 15.09 -1.78
CA GLY A 478 -6.55 14.17 -0.72
C GLY A 478 -7.73 13.35 -0.17
N ILE A 479 -8.80 14.04 0.22
CA ILE A 479 -10.06 13.44 0.68
C ILE A 479 -11.24 14.19 0.06
N ARG A 480 -12.21 13.49 -0.53
CA ARG A 480 -13.42 14.07 -1.12
C ARG A 480 -14.69 13.47 -0.52
N ILE A 481 -15.59 14.31 0.00
CA ILE A 481 -16.81 13.89 0.73
C ILE A 481 -18.06 14.41 0.00
N ASN A 482 -18.80 13.52 -0.65
CA ASN A 482 -19.88 13.85 -1.58
C ASN A 482 -21.24 13.31 -1.12
N ASN A 483 -22.15 14.17 -0.63
CA ASN A 483 -23.47 13.76 -0.13
C ASN A 483 -23.42 12.72 1.03
N ALA A 484 -22.29 12.62 1.74
CA ALA A 484 -22.03 11.62 2.77
C ALA A 484 -21.95 12.26 4.18
N PRO A 485 -22.95 12.09 5.07
CA PRO A 485 -23.06 12.85 6.31
C PRO A 485 -22.31 12.26 7.51
N SER A 486 -22.05 13.09 8.53
CA SER A 486 -21.56 12.69 9.87
C SER A 486 -20.24 11.92 9.90
N ASN A 487 -19.34 12.16 8.93
CA ASN A 487 -18.04 11.51 8.84
C ASN A 487 -16.96 12.28 9.64
N LEU A 488 -15.96 11.56 10.19
CA LEU A 488 -14.86 12.12 10.99
C LEU A 488 -13.50 11.95 10.28
N ILE A 489 -12.87 13.07 9.95
CA ILE A 489 -11.52 13.17 9.41
C ILE A 489 -10.58 13.66 10.50
N GLY A 490 -9.68 12.80 10.96
CA GLY A 490 -8.75 13.06 12.07
C GLY A 490 -9.27 12.53 13.41
N ASN A 491 -8.67 12.97 14.52
CA ASN A 491 -8.91 12.40 15.84
C ASN A 491 -8.51 13.37 16.96
N THR A 492 -9.36 13.52 17.99
CA THR A 492 -9.08 14.32 19.20
C THR A 492 -7.94 13.78 20.06
N GLY A 493 -7.53 12.52 19.87
CA GLY A 493 -6.46 11.84 20.60
C GLY A 493 -5.03 12.02 20.07
N GLY A 494 -4.80 12.87 19.07
CA GLY A 494 -3.46 13.20 18.55
C GLY A 494 -2.93 12.31 17.42
N SER A 495 -3.74 11.38 16.90
CA SER A 495 -3.43 10.59 15.70
C SER A 495 -3.85 11.32 14.42
N ALA A 496 -3.20 12.45 14.15
CA ALA A 496 -3.45 13.29 12.97
C ALA A 496 -3.30 12.52 11.64
N ASN A 497 -4.13 12.85 10.64
CA ASN A 497 -3.74 12.60 9.25
C ASN A 497 -2.71 13.65 8.81
N ILE A 498 -1.86 13.28 7.86
CA ILE A 498 -1.11 14.23 7.03
C ILE A 498 -1.76 14.25 5.65
N ILE A 499 -2.20 15.42 5.20
CA ILE A 499 -2.98 15.62 3.97
C ILE A 499 -2.31 16.73 3.17
N SER A 500 -1.34 16.36 2.34
CA SER A 500 -0.31 17.27 1.83
C SER A 500 0.23 16.79 0.49
N GLY A 501 0.68 17.68 -0.39
CA GLY A 501 1.18 17.35 -1.72
C GLY A 501 0.11 17.02 -2.77
N ASN A 502 -1.18 16.98 -2.41
CA ASN A 502 -2.24 16.66 -3.37
C ASN A 502 -2.43 17.82 -4.35
N ASN A 503 -2.64 17.54 -5.64
CA ASN A 503 -2.72 18.58 -6.68
C ASN A 503 -4.02 19.41 -6.60
N GLY A 504 -5.09 18.83 -6.05
CA GLY A 504 -6.36 19.50 -5.77
C GLY A 504 -6.41 20.04 -4.34
N ASP A 505 -7.58 19.92 -3.72
CA ASP A 505 -7.79 20.30 -2.33
C ASP A 505 -7.20 19.25 -1.36
N GLY A 506 -6.84 19.68 -0.15
CA GLY A 506 -6.55 18.75 0.94
C GLY A 506 -7.81 17.93 1.30
N VAL A 507 -8.91 18.62 1.59
CA VAL A 507 -10.23 18.00 1.83
C VAL A 507 -11.34 18.80 1.13
N GLU A 508 -12.06 18.19 0.18
CA GLU A 508 -13.27 18.78 -0.44
C GLU A 508 -14.57 18.20 0.16
N ILE A 509 -15.56 19.07 0.43
CA ILE A 509 -16.92 18.69 0.86
C ILE A 509 -17.95 19.23 -0.14
N LEU A 510 -18.72 18.32 -0.76
CA LEU A 510 -19.73 18.64 -1.77
C LEU A 510 -21.02 17.82 -1.63
N GLY A 511 -21.97 18.06 -2.54
CA GLY A 511 -23.19 17.28 -2.68
C GLY A 511 -24.21 17.46 -1.56
N GLY A 512 -24.04 18.43 -0.66
CA GLY A 512 -24.91 18.63 0.51
C GLY A 512 -24.54 17.77 1.72
N ALA A 513 -23.32 17.22 1.76
CA ALA A 513 -22.81 16.50 2.93
C ALA A 513 -22.90 17.37 4.20
N SER A 514 -23.25 16.76 5.35
CA SER A 514 -23.52 17.53 6.56
C SER A 514 -23.10 16.84 7.86
N GLY A 515 -22.73 17.64 8.87
CA GLY A 515 -22.27 17.13 10.17
C GLY A 515 -20.86 16.52 10.15
N THR A 516 -20.10 16.73 9.07
CA THR A 516 -18.72 16.26 8.94
C THR A 516 -17.81 16.96 9.96
N GLN A 517 -16.90 16.21 10.57
CA GLN A 517 -15.93 16.72 11.54
C GLN A 517 -14.52 16.56 10.97
N ILE A 518 -13.77 17.66 10.83
CA ILE A 518 -12.36 17.67 10.44
C ILE A 518 -11.56 18.16 11.65
N ILE A 519 -10.91 17.25 12.37
CA ILE A 519 -10.34 17.52 13.70
C ILE A 519 -8.90 17.03 13.83
N GLY A 520 -7.97 17.95 14.14
CA GLY A 520 -6.60 17.61 14.53
C GLY A 520 -5.71 17.09 13.39
N ASN A 521 -5.96 17.49 12.14
CA ASN A 521 -5.16 17.10 10.97
C ASN A 521 -4.00 18.07 10.70
N SER A 522 -2.99 17.60 9.95
CA SER A 522 -1.90 18.42 9.41
C SER A 522 -2.06 18.52 7.90
N ILE A 523 -2.38 19.72 7.39
CA ILE A 523 -2.84 19.94 6.01
C ILE A 523 -1.92 20.95 5.32
N GLY A 524 -1.19 20.48 4.30
CA GLY A 524 -0.17 21.26 3.58
C GLY A 524 1.22 21.28 4.24
N LEU A 525 1.45 20.43 5.24
CA LEU A 525 2.74 20.24 5.93
C LEU A 525 3.20 18.77 5.90
N ASP A 526 4.51 18.53 6.02
CA ASP A 526 5.08 17.20 6.23
C ASP A 526 5.08 16.75 7.70
N SER A 527 5.57 15.54 7.96
CA SER A 527 5.65 14.96 9.31
C SER A 527 6.65 15.65 10.25
N GLY A 528 7.51 16.52 9.73
CA GLY A 528 8.36 17.45 10.48
C GLY A 528 7.78 18.87 10.60
N ALA A 529 6.54 19.09 10.14
CA ALA A 529 5.87 20.38 10.03
C ALA A 529 6.56 21.39 9.08
N ALA A 530 7.33 20.92 8.10
CA ALA A 530 7.80 21.75 6.98
C ALA A 530 6.77 21.78 5.84
N SER A 531 6.88 22.75 4.92
CA SER A 531 5.90 22.97 3.84
C SER A 531 5.84 21.81 2.83
N ARG A 532 4.62 21.28 2.61
CA ARG A 532 4.24 20.36 1.52
C ARG A 532 2.84 20.73 1.03
N PRO A 533 2.70 21.79 0.22
CA PRO A 533 1.41 22.39 -0.13
C PRO A 533 0.46 21.36 -0.76
N ASN A 534 -0.85 21.49 -0.54
CA ASN A 534 -1.82 21.03 -1.55
C ASN A 534 -1.95 22.12 -2.63
N GLY A 535 -2.29 21.75 -3.86
CA GLY A 535 -2.29 22.64 -5.02
C GLY A 535 -3.44 23.66 -5.02
N ALA A 536 -4.57 23.32 -4.42
CA ALA A 536 -5.70 24.22 -4.19
C ALA A 536 -5.81 24.56 -2.69
N ALA A 537 -7.00 24.49 -2.08
CA ALA A 537 -7.21 24.88 -0.69
C ALA A 537 -6.80 23.79 0.30
N GLY A 538 -6.60 24.18 1.57
CA GLY A 538 -6.40 23.21 2.65
C GLY A 538 -7.68 22.39 2.90
N ILE A 539 -8.80 23.09 3.06
CA ILE A 539 -10.15 22.52 3.12
C ILE A 539 -11.07 23.39 2.26
N ASN A 540 -11.94 22.76 1.47
CA ASN A 540 -12.92 23.42 0.63
C ASN A 540 -14.33 22.87 0.90
N ILE A 541 -15.28 23.74 1.24
CA ILE A 541 -16.70 23.39 1.38
C ILE A 541 -17.45 23.92 0.14
N SER A 542 -17.34 23.18 -0.97
CA SER A 542 -18.07 23.42 -2.21
C SER A 542 -19.60 23.45 -1.98
N ASN A 543 -20.13 22.46 -1.26
CA ASN A 543 -21.54 22.39 -0.86
C ASN A 543 -21.70 21.43 0.34
N GLY A 544 -21.64 22.00 1.55
CA GLY A 544 -21.79 21.26 2.80
C GLY A 544 -22.25 22.14 3.96
N SER A 545 -22.82 21.54 5.01
CA SER A 545 -23.42 22.28 6.13
C SER A 545 -23.16 21.62 7.49
N ASN A 546 -23.21 22.41 8.57
CA ASN A 546 -22.97 21.91 9.93
C ASN A 546 -21.60 21.21 10.10
N THR A 547 -20.61 21.56 9.27
CA THR A 547 -19.25 21.01 9.32
C THR A 547 -18.49 21.59 10.51
N ILE A 548 -17.76 20.77 11.28
CA ILE A 548 -16.90 21.26 12.37
C ILE A 548 -15.43 21.10 11.95
N ILE A 549 -14.74 22.21 11.76
CA ILE A 549 -13.30 22.27 11.45
C ILE A 549 -12.58 22.79 12.70
N GLN A 550 -11.90 21.90 13.44
CA GLN A 550 -11.33 22.23 14.75
C GLN A 550 -9.91 21.71 14.98
N THR A 551 -9.05 22.54 15.58
CA THR A 551 -7.68 22.16 16.02
C THR A 551 -6.76 21.57 14.94
N ASN A 552 -7.05 21.80 13.66
CA ASN A 552 -6.18 21.42 12.55
C ASN A 552 -5.03 22.43 12.40
N THR A 553 -3.89 21.98 11.87
CA THR A 553 -2.83 22.84 11.35
C THR A 553 -2.97 22.89 9.83
N ILE A 554 -3.25 24.06 9.27
CA ILE A 554 -3.57 24.26 7.85
C ILE A 554 -2.67 25.35 7.29
N ALA A 555 -1.65 24.97 6.53
CA ALA A 555 -0.61 25.90 6.09
C ALA A 555 -0.09 25.61 4.69
N TYR A 556 0.46 26.65 4.05
CA TYR A 556 1.16 26.58 2.76
C TYR A 556 0.34 26.20 1.53
N ASN A 557 -0.98 25.99 1.64
CA ASN A 557 -1.79 25.54 0.51
C ASN A 557 -1.82 26.57 -0.65
N GLY A 558 -1.98 26.10 -1.88
CA GLY A 558 -1.91 26.90 -3.12
C GLY A 558 -3.07 27.87 -3.34
N SER A 559 -4.14 27.72 -2.56
CA SER A 559 -5.28 28.65 -2.43
C SER A 559 -5.52 28.94 -0.95
N ASP A 560 -6.78 29.00 -0.50
CA ASP A 560 -7.16 29.37 0.86
C ASP A 560 -6.82 28.28 1.90
N GLY A 561 -6.75 28.67 3.18
CA GLY A 561 -6.70 27.73 4.29
C GLY A 561 -8.02 26.93 4.38
N VAL A 562 -9.14 27.65 4.50
CA VAL A 562 -10.50 27.07 4.48
C VAL A 562 -11.41 27.91 3.57
N GLY A 563 -11.71 27.42 2.38
CA GLY A 563 -12.74 27.99 1.51
C GLY A 563 -14.13 27.46 1.86
N VAL A 564 -15.15 28.33 1.92
CA VAL A 564 -16.55 27.92 2.06
C VAL A 564 -17.35 28.54 0.93
N LEU A 565 -17.62 27.77 -0.13
CA LEU A 565 -18.35 28.26 -1.30
C LEU A 565 -19.86 28.33 -1.06
N SER A 566 -20.43 27.35 -0.34
CA SER A 566 -21.85 27.36 0.01
C SER A 566 -22.20 26.51 1.23
N GLY A 567 -23.38 26.79 1.82
CA GLY A 567 -23.90 26.12 3.01
C GLY A 567 -23.59 26.85 4.32
N THR A 568 -24.25 26.44 5.40
CA THR A 568 -24.32 27.19 6.67
C THR A 568 -24.07 26.28 7.88
N GLY A 569 -23.81 26.90 9.04
CA GLY A 569 -23.46 26.22 10.29
C GLY A 569 -22.05 25.60 10.28
N ASN A 570 -21.18 25.99 9.33
CA ASN A 570 -19.84 25.41 9.20
C ASN A 570 -18.89 26.07 10.22
N LEU A 571 -18.80 25.45 11.40
CA LEU A 571 -18.05 25.87 12.57
C LEU A 571 -16.54 25.70 12.36
N ILE A 572 -15.87 26.81 12.06
CA ILE A 572 -14.41 26.89 12.02
C ILE A 572 -13.94 27.47 13.36
N THR A 573 -13.12 26.76 14.13
CA THR A 573 -12.67 27.20 15.48
C THR A 573 -11.35 26.59 15.93
N ALA A 574 -10.53 27.37 16.63
CA ALA A 574 -9.29 26.92 17.29
C ALA A 574 -8.27 26.19 16.38
N ASN A 575 -8.34 26.39 15.07
CA ASN A 575 -7.33 25.91 14.12
C ASN A 575 -6.06 26.78 14.17
N SER A 576 -4.95 26.25 13.66
CA SER A 576 -3.72 26.98 13.34
C SER A 576 -3.68 27.14 11.83
N ILE A 577 -4.07 28.31 11.32
CA ILE A 577 -4.13 28.60 9.88
C ILE A 577 -3.08 29.67 9.57
N PHE A 578 -2.11 29.38 8.70
CA PHE A 578 -1.03 30.32 8.37
C PHE A 578 -0.26 30.01 7.07
N SER A 579 0.27 31.06 6.43
CA SER A 579 1.12 31.00 5.23
C SER A 579 0.49 30.28 4.03
N ASN A 580 -0.84 30.24 3.93
CA ASN A 580 -1.54 29.80 2.71
C ASN A 580 -1.39 30.89 1.62
N THR A 581 -1.76 30.57 0.38
CA THR A 581 -1.56 31.50 -0.76
C THR A 581 -2.75 32.44 -0.96
N GLY A 582 -3.95 31.98 -0.58
CA GLY A 582 -5.17 32.78 -0.46
C GLY A 582 -5.41 33.27 0.98
N LEU A 583 -6.68 33.44 1.34
CA LEU A 583 -7.10 33.83 2.69
C LEU A 583 -7.01 32.65 3.67
N GLY A 584 -6.98 32.96 4.97
CA GLY A 584 -7.08 31.92 6.01
C GLY A 584 -8.46 31.25 6.03
N ILE A 585 -9.51 32.06 5.83
CA ILE A 585 -10.90 31.64 5.62
C ILE A 585 -11.47 32.61 4.57
N ASP A 586 -12.07 32.08 3.50
CA ASP A 586 -12.86 32.85 2.50
C ASP A 586 -14.32 32.37 2.53
N LEU A 587 -15.27 33.30 2.54
CA LEU A 587 -16.70 33.02 2.42
C LEU A 587 -17.24 33.39 1.01
N GLY A 588 -17.44 32.37 0.19
CA GLY A 588 -18.08 32.44 -1.12
C GLY A 588 -17.15 32.62 -2.33
N ALA A 589 -15.83 32.53 -2.14
CA ALA A 589 -14.78 32.83 -3.14
C ALA A 589 -14.85 34.25 -3.72
N ASN A 590 -15.10 35.23 -2.84
CA ASN A 590 -15.17 36.65 -3.21
C ASN A 590 -13.90 37.42 -2.85
N GLY A 591 -12.97 36.80 -2.11
CA GLY A 591 -12.02 37.53 -1.28
C GLY A 591 -12.72 38.29 -0.14
N VAL A 592 -11.92 39.03 0.62
CA VAL A 592 -12.31 39.72 1.86
C VAL A 592 -13.66 40.44 1.71
N LEU A 593 -14.66 39.95 2.42
CA LEU A 593 -15.99 40.54 2.47
C LEU A 593 -15.96 41.87 3.23
N THR A 594 -16.95 42.72 2.99
CA THR A 594 -17.14 43.96 3.76
C THR A 594 -18.29 43.77 4.75
N ASN A 595 -18.01 43.92 6.06
CA ASN A 595 -19.07 43.91 7.07
C ASN A 595 -20.25 44.83 6.70
N ASP A 596 -21.47 44.30 6.80
CA ASP A 596 -22.71 45.01 6.53
C ASP A 596 -23.25 45.75 7.79
N SER A 597 -24.57 45.95 7.91
CA SER A 597 -25.20 46.47 9.12
C SER A 597 -26.35 45.57 9.58
N GLY A 598 -26.05 44.72 10.56
CA GLY A 598 -27.00 43.82 11.22
C GLY A 598 -27.14 42.43 10.60
N ASP A 599 -26.18 42.00 9.75
CA ASP A 599 -26.19 40.81 8.88
C ASP A 599 -27.57 40.22 8.53
N GLY A 600 -28.22 40.90 7.58
CA GLY A 600 -29.38 40.37 6.86
C GLY A 600 -29.02 39.48 5.66
N ASP A 601 -27.72 39.17 5.48
CA ASP A 601 -27.19 38.48 4.30
C ASP A 601 -27.41 36.97 4.29
N SER A 602 -27.26 36.37 3.11
CA SER A 602 -27.48 34.94 2.88
C SER A 602 -26.44 34.37 1.93
N GLY A 603 -25.74 33.32 2.36
CA GLY A 603 -24.65 32.71 1.60
C GLY A 603 -23.89 31.68 2.44
N ALA A 604 -22.63 31.45 2.10
CA ALA A 604 -21.69 30.66 2.90
C ALA A 604 -21.62 31.21 4.35
N ASN A 605 -21.98 30.40 5.34
CA ASN A 605 -22.11 30.81 6.74
C ASN A 605 -22.90 32.13 6.96
N ASN A 606 -23.95 32.37 6.16
CA ASN A 606 -24.72 33.63 6.14
C ASN A 606 -23.88 34.90 5.87
N LEU A 607 -22.66 34.75 5.34
CA LEU A 607 -21.67 35.83 5.18
C LEU A 607 -21.34 36.56 6.50
N GLN A 608 -21.38 35.83 7.62
CA GLN A 608 -21.19 36.32 8.99
C GLN A 608 -20.07 37.37 9.11
N ASN A 609 -20.43 38.58 9.57
CA ASN A 609 -19.50 39.69 9.79
C ASN A 609 -18.37 39.32 10.77
N TYR A 610 -17.16 39.85 10.54
CA TYR A 610 -15.99 39.63 11.41
C TYR A 610 -15.78 40.75 12.46
N PRO A 611 -15.03 40.53 13.56
CA PRO A 611 -14.74 41.56 14.57
C PRO A 611 -13.82 42.68 14.06
N PHE A 612 -13.99 43.90 14.58
CA PHE A 612 -13.07 45.02 14.31
C PHE A 612 -12.25 45.38 15.56
N ILE A 613 -10.97 44.98 15.58
CA ILE A 613 -10.07 45.20 16.72
C ILE A 613 -9.60 46.66 16.73
N THR A 614 -9.79 47.34 17.87
CA THR A 614 -9.37 48.73 18.10
C THR A 614 -8.13 48.84 18.99
N LEU A 615 -7.89 47.85 19.85
CA LEU A 615 -6.72 47.76 20.71
C LEU A 615 -6.32 46.29 20.90
N ALA A 616 -5.03 46.00 20.77
CA ALA A 616 -4.42 44.79 21.35
C ALA A 616 -3.12 45.17 22.07
N GLY A 617 -2.96 44.69 23.31
CA GLY A 617 -1.85 45.10 24.18
C GLY A 617 -1.39 43.99 25.14
N PRO A 618 -0.07 43.92 25.44
CA PRO A 618 0.45 42.92 26.35
C PRO A 618 0.08 43.27 27.80
N LEU A 619 -0.39 42.28 28.55
CA LEU A 619 -0.58 42.32 29.99
C LEU A 619 0.37 41.32 30.67
N SER A 620 0.39 41.30 32.01
CA SER A 620 1.21 40.32 32.74
C SER A 620 0.64 38.91 32.54
N GLY A 621 1.37 38.06 31.81
CA GLY A 621 0.97 36.68 31.51
C GLY A 621 -0.24 36.52 30.58
N THR A 622 -0.75 37.61 30.00
CA THR A 622 -2.02 37.65 29.26
C THR A 622 -1.97 38.72 28.16
N THR A 623 -2.98 38.79 27.29
CA THR A 623 -3.13 39.87 26.30
C THR A 623 -4.54 40.47 26.39
N LEU A 624 -4.62 41.80 26.41
CA LEU A 624 -5.87 42.54 26.26
C LEU A 624 -6.19 42.69 24.78
N VAL A 625 -7.45 42.44 24.39
CA VAL A 625 -7.98 42.72 23.06
C VAL A 625 -9.34 43.42 23.20
N GLU A 626 -9.48 44.59 22.60
CA GLU A 626 -10.71 45.40 22.64
C GLU A 626 -11.14 45.81 21.22
N GLY A 627 -12.44 45.85 20.97
CA GLY A 627 -12.95 46.14 19.63
C GLY A 627 -14.45 46.40 19.55
N LEU A 628 -14.88 46.60 18.31
CA LEU A 628 -16.27 46.75 17.89
C LEU A 628 -16.71 45.51 17.12
N PHE A 629 -18.00 45.22 17.16
CA PHE A 629 -18.60 44.13 16.39
C PHE A 629 -20.01 44.56 15.97
N ASN A 630 -20.43 44.24 14.75
CA ASN A 630 -21.78 44.46 14.26
C ASN A 630 -22.27 43.22 13.51
N SER A 631 -23.47 42.74 13.86
CA SER A 631 -24.08 41.50 13.36
C SER A 631 -25.56 41.47 13.78
N THR A 632 -26.30 40.39 13.51
CA THR A 632 -27.73 40.21 13.80
C THR A 632 -28.09 40.76 15.18
N ALA A 633 -29.09 41.63 15.24
CA ALA A 633 -29.47 42.34 16.46
C ALA A 633 -29.89 41.43 17.62
N SER A 634 -29.61 41.85 18.85
CA SER A 634 -29.99 41.17 20.11
C SER A 634 -29.57 39.70 20.21
N THR A 635 -28.47 39.34 19.53
CA THR A 635 -27.99 37.96 19.37
C THR A 635 -26.61 37.80 20.02
N ASN A 636 -26.33 36.60 20.56
CA ASN A 636 -25.08 36.31 21.25
C ASN A 636 -24.12 35.49 20.38
N PHE A 637 -22.92 36.03 20.19
CA PHE A 637 -21.85 35.48 19.38
C PHE A 637 -20.67 35.08 20.27
N THR A 638 -19.81 34.20 19.76
CA THR A 638 -18.50 33.93 20.35
C THR A 638 -17.42 34.41 19.40
N LEU A 639 -16.50 35.22 19.91
CA LEU A 639 -15.33 35.68 19.15
C LEU A 639 -14.13 34.80 19.54
N ASP A 640 -13.53 34.13 18.56
CA ASP A 640 -12.25 33.44 18.73
C ASP A 640 -11.11 34.41 18.41
N ILE A 641 -10.09 34.44 19.28
CA ILE A 641 -8.94 35.33 19.16
C ILE A 641 -7.70 34.53 18.75
N TYR A 642 -6.94 35.03 17.78
CA TYR A 642 -5.76 34.38 17.23
C TYR A 642 -4.56 35.33 17.20
N LYS A 643 -3.36 34.75 17.18
CA LYS A 643 -2.07 35.43 17.08
C LYS A 643 -1.31 34.92 15.86
N SER A 644 -0.72 35.85 15.11
CA SER A 644 0.23 35.56 14.03
C SER A 644 1.51 36.40 14.19
N THR A 645 2.66 35.88 13.75
CA THR A 645 3.97 36.55 13.88
C THR A 645 4.20 37.59 12.77
N ALA A 646 3.58 37.38 11.61
CA ALA A 646 3.36 38.37 10.57
C ALA A 646 1.85 38.64 10.44
N CYS A 647 1.51 39.66 9.67
CA CYS A 647 0.17 39.80 9.09
C CYS A 647 0.18 39.21 7.68
N ASP A 648 -0.98 38.75 7.22
CA ASP A 648 -1.17 38.31 5.83
C ASP A 648 -0.99 39.48 4.82
N ALA A 649 -0.65 39.15 3.57
CA ALA A 649 -0.47 40.08 2.47
C ALA A 649 -1.73 40.90 2.13
N THR A 650 -2.95 40.36 2.33
CA THR A 650 -4.22 41.10 2.17
C THR A 650 -4.48 42.10 3.32
N ASN A 651 -3.77 41.94 4.44
CA ASN A 651 -4.00 42.57 5.76
C ASN A 651 -5.18 41.98 6.57
N PHE A 652 -5.99 41.08 5.99
CA PHE A 652 -7.04 40.35 6.70
C PHE A 652 -6.51 38.95 7.04
N GLY A 653 -6.20 38.76 8.32
CA GLY A 653 -5.06 37.93 8.70
C GLY A 653 -5.41 36.54 9.18
N GLU A 654 -4.76 35.52 8.62
CA GLU A 654 -4.83 34.14 9.11
C GLU A 654 -4.49 34.03 10.61
N GLY A 655 -5.05 33.02 11.29
CA GLY A 655 -4.86 32.77 12.71
C GLY A 655 -3.84 31.66 13.02
N ALA A 656 -2.55 31.98 13.09
CA ALA A 656 -1.49 30.97 13.26
C ALA A 656 -1.49 30.30 14.65
N THR A 657 -2.06 30.93 15.68
CA THR A 657 -2.13 30.39 17.04
C THR A 657 -3.40 30.87 17.73
N PHE A 658 -4.32 29.95 18.04
CA PHE A 658 -5.51 30.24 18.86
C PHE A 658 -5.11 30.69 20.28
N MET A 659 -5.66 31.81 20.74
CA MET A 659 -5.34 32.42 22.03
C MET A 659 -6.37 32.16 23.13
N GLY A 660 -7.60 31.85 22.74
CA GLY A 660 -8.80 31.81 23.58
C GLY A 660 -9.98 32.50 22.90
N SER A 661 -11.13 32.53 23.57
CA SER A 661 -12.37 33.09 23.03
C SER A 661 -13.20 33.81 24.10
N GLY A 662 -14.15 34.65 23.66
CA GLY A 662 -15.05 35.39 24.54
C GLY A 662 -16.40 35.65 23.89
N SER A 663 -17.47 35.70 24.69
CA SER A 663 -18.82 35.96 24.18
C SER A 663 -19.13 37.46 24.13
N VAL A 664 -19.91 37.85 23.13
CA VAL A 664 -20.40 39.22 22.93
C VAL A 664 -21.87 39.16 22.52
N THR A 665 -22.69 40.10 22.99
CA THR A 665 -24.11 40.20 22.61
C THR A 665 -24.36 41.55 21.93
N THR A 666 -24.97 41.52 20.76
CA THR A 666 -25.36 42.72 19.99
C THR A 666 -26.56 43.42 20.62
N ASP A 667 -26.67 44.73 20.42
CA ASP A 667 -27.80 45.53 20.90
C ASP A 667 -29.02 45.44 19.95
N GLY A 668 -30.03 46.30 20.15
CA GLY A 668 -31.21 46.37 19.27
C GLY A 668 -30.93 46.94 17.86
N SER A 669 -29.71 47.39 17.60
CA SER A 669 -29.20 47.96 16.34
C SER A 669 -28.22 47.02 15.62
N GLY A 670 -27.82 45.92 16.27
CA GLY A 670 -26.76 45.02 15.81
C GLY A 670 -25.37 45.33 16.37
N ASP A 671 -25.20 46.44 17.11
CA ASP A 671 -23.88 46.91 17.56
C ASP A 671 -23.45 46.28 18.89
N ALA A 672 -22.15 46.03 19.03
CA ALA A 672 -21.51 45.65 20.29
C ALA A 672 -20.09 46.22 20.44
N THR A 673 -19.66 46.33 21.70
CA THR A 673 -18.25 46.53 22.08
C THR A 673 -17.77 45.34 22.89
N PHE A 674 -16.51 44.94 22.72
CA PHE A 674 -15.90 43.86 23.50
C PHE A 674 -14.55 44.28 24.09
N SER A 675 -14.21 43.69 25.22
CA SER A 675 -12.92 43.82 25.90
C SER A 675 -12.62 42.49 26.60
N PHE A 676 -11.60 41.78 26.11
CA PHE A 676 -11.24 40.44 26.57
C PHE A 676 -9.79 40.39 27.03
N VAL A 677 -9.54 39.65 28.12
CA VAL A 677 -8.18 39.31 28.57
C VAL A 677 -7.96 37.83 28.28
N VAL A 678 -7.28 37.53 27.18
CA VAL A 678 -6.97 36.15 26.79
C VAL A 678 -5.79 35.59 27.58
N SER A 679 -5.88 34.31 27.94
CA SER A 679 -4.98 33.62 28.88
C SER A 679 -3.59 33.32 28.34
N SER A 680 -3.33 33.64 27.07
CA SER A 680 -2.01 33.51 26.44
C SER A 680 -1.38 34.91 26.27
N SER A 681 -0.12 35.06 26.71
CA SER A 681 0.63 36.30 26.53
C SER A 681 1.23 36.38 25.12
N SER A 682 0.91 37.44 24.38
CA SER A 682 1.56 37.78 23.12
C SER A 682 2.41 39.05 23.24
N SER A 683 3.60 39.06 22.63
CA SER A 683 4.55 40.18 22.70
C SER A 683 4.22 41.28 21.70
N ILE A 684 4.74 42.49 21.97
CA ILE A 684 4.76 43.61 21.02
C ILE A 684 5.34 43.15 19.67
N GLY A 685 4.74 43.61 18.57
CA GLY A 685 5.17 43.31 17.20
C GLY A 685 4.44 42.14 16.54
N ASN A 686 3.88 41.19 17.30
CA ASN A 686 2.94 40.20 16.75
C ASN A 686 1.63 40.87 16.32
N PHE A 687 0.82 40.14 15.57
CA PHE A 687 -0.50 40.56 15.10
C PHE A 687 -1.59 39.73 15.79
N ILE A 688 -2.72 40.36 16.09
CA ILE A 688 -3.96 39.70 16.53
C ILE A 688 -4.98 39.76 15.41
N THR A 689 -5.66 38.65 15.19
CA THR A 689 -6.83 38.53 14.31
C THR A 689 -7.94 37.81 15.06
N ALA A 690 -9.18 37.94 14.61
CA ALA A 690 -10.33 37.31 15.26
C ALA A 690 -11.37 36.84 14.24
N THR A 691 -12.11 35.79 14.59
CA THR A 691 -13.35 35.40 13.90
C THR A 691 -14.53 35.52 14.85
N ALA A 692 -15.73 35.73 14.31
CA ALA A 692 -16.99 35.63 15.03
C ALA A 692 -17.71 34.34 14.66
N ARG A 693 -18.51 33.79 15.58
CA ARG A 693 -19.52 32.77 15.27
C ARG A 693 -20.84 32.98 16.01
N ASP A 694 -21.94 32.61 15.37
CA ASP A 694 -23.26 32.53 15.97
C ASP A 694 -23.45 31.25 16.81
N ALA A 695 -24.68 31.02 17.29
CA ALA A 695 -25.05 29.81 18.03
C ALA A 695 -25.32 28.58 17.13
N SER A 696 -25.40 28.77 15.80
CA SER A 696 -25.63 27.72 14.80
C SER A 696 -24.31 27.14 14.25
N GLY A 697 -23.19 27.81 14.50
CA GLY A 697 -21.86 27.45 13.98
C GLY A 697 -21.44 28.22 12.73
N ASN A 698 -22.16 29.26 12.31
CA ASN A 698 -21.73 30.13 11.22
C ASN A 698 -20.48 30.93 11.65
N THR A 699 -19.27 30.54 11.22
CA THR A 699 -18.03 31.30 11.48
C THR A 699 -17.73 32.30 10.35
N SER A 700 -17.29 33.51 10.70
CA SER A 700 -16.81 34.57 9.80
C SER A 700 -15.45 34.28 9.15
N GLU A 701 -15.09 35.09 8.15
CA GLU A 701 -13.68 35.30 7.77
C GLU A 701 -12.85 35.87 8.94
N PHE A 702 -11.52 35.91 8.79
CA PHE A 702 -10.66 36.58 9.77
C PHE A 702 -10.70 38.10 9.65
N SER A 703 -10.68 38.78 10.81
CA SER A 703 -10.58 40.24 10.89
C SER A 703 -9.32 40.80 10.21
N LEU A 704 -9.38 42.10 9.90
CA LEU A 704 -8.19 42.93 9.71
C LEU A 704 -7.20 42.70 10.87
N CYS A 705 -5.92 42.53 10.55
CA CYS A 705 -4.90 42.27 11.56
C CYS A 705 -4.56 43.53 12.39
N TYR A 706 -4.43 43.37 13.70
CA TYR A 706 -4.01 44.44 14.60
C TYR A 706 -2.62 44.15 15.18
N GLN A 707 -1.62 44.99 14.90
CA GLN A 707 -0.30 44.82 15.49
C GLN A 707 -0.30 45.20 16.98
N ILE A 708 0.15 44.29 17.84
CA ILE A 708 0.31 44.54 19.27
C ILE A 708 1.35 45.63 19.48
N VAL A 709 0.91 46.76 20.00
CA VAL A 709 1.75 47.89 20.39
C VAL A 709 2.00 47.90 21.90
N ALA A 710 2.98 48.68 22.36
CA ALA A 710 3.06 49.01 23.77
C ALA A 710 1.80 49.80 24.17
N ALA A 711 1.15 49.42 25.27
CA ALA A 711 0.07 50.22 25.84
C ALA A 711 0.57 51.65 26.08
N ALA A 712 -0.14 52.64 25.53
CA ALA A 712 0.20 54.05 25.72
C ALA A 712 0.28 54.35 27.23
N PRO A 713 1.32 55.04 27.72
CA PRO A 713 1.53 55.22 29.15
C PRO A 713 0.34 55.99 29.75
N THR A 714 -0.46 55.29 30.56
CA THR A 714 -1.62 55.86 31.22
C THR A 714 -1.14 57.06 32.04
N LEU A 715 -1.64 58.26 31.72
CA LEU A 715 -1.28 59.48 32.43
C LEU A 715 -1.92 59.46 33.83
N THR A 716 -1.29 58.73 34.75
CA THR A 716 -1.62 58.77 36.17
C THR A 716 -1.64 60.22 36.62
N PRO A 717 -2.79 60.75 37.11
CA PRO A 717 -2.88 62.13 37.55
C PRO A 717 -2.13 62.28 38.88
N THR A 718 -0.82 62.50 38.77
CA THR A 718 0.05 62.83 39.91
C THR A 718 -0.51 64.07 40.60
N ASN A 719 -0.91 63.94 41.86
CA ASN A 719 -1.36 65.06 42.68
C ASN A 719 -0.17 65.96 43.06
N THR A 720 0.32 66.76 42.11
CA THR A 720 1.22 67.88 42.38
C THR A 720 0.43 68.98 43.08
N GLY A 721 0.65 69.11 44.40
CA GLY A 721 -0.16 69.94 45.27
C GLY A 721 -0.26 71.41 44.84
N THR A 722 -1.46 71.98 44.95
CA THR A 722 -1.75 73.37 44.60
C THR A 722 -0.87 74.35 45.41
N PRO A 723 -0.05 75.20 44.76
CA PRO A 723 0.62 76.29 45.46
C PRO A 723 -0.43 77.31 45.93
N THR A 724 -0.49 77.54 47.24
CA THR A 724 -1.50 78.40 47.86
C THR A 724 -1.23 79.88 47.56
N ASN A 725 -1.82 80.39 46.48
CA ASN A 725 -1.86 81.83 46.20
C ASN A 725 -3.05 82.47 46.94
N THR A 726 -2.74 83.22 48.00
CA THR A 726 -3.71 83.99 48.78
C THR A 726 -4.35 85.09 47.93
N ALA A 727 -5.57 84.84 47.44
CA ALA A 727 -6.37 85.84 46.73
C ALA A 727 -7.22 86.66 47.72
N THR A 728 -6.87 87.94 47.89
CA THR A 728 -7.63 88.89 48.72
C THR A 728 -9.03 89.13 48.16
N VAL A 729 -10.07 88.97 48.98
CA VAL A 729 -11.46 89.22 48.57
C VAL A 729 -11.73 90.73 48.49
N THR A 730 -11.99 91.23 47.28
CA THR A 730 -12.74 92.48 47.06
C THR A 730 -14.08 92.09 46.45
N GLN A 731 -15.18 92.43 47.13
CA GLN A 731 -16.53 92.00 46.74
C GLN A 731 -17.29 93.13 46.04
N THR A 732 -17.66 92.91 44.77
CA THR A 732 -18.64 93.74 44.04
C THR A 732 -19.57 92.79 43.29
N GLY A 733 -20.82 92.68 43.73
CA GLY A 733 -21.75 91.68 43.19
C GLY A 733 -22.73 92.22 42.14
N THR A 734 -23.39 91.30 41.43
CA THR A 734 -24.86 91.26 41.21
C THR A 734 -25.19 89.91 40.56
N ALA A 735 -26.34 89.31 40.88
CA ALA A 735 -26.75 88.00 40.37
C ALA A 735 -27.92 88.11 39.38
N THR A 736 -28.00 87.20 38.40
CA THR A 736 -29.23 86.86 37.63
C THR A 736 -29.08 85.43 37.09
N ASN A 737 -30.19 84.72 36.91
CA ASN A 737 -30.24 83.28 36.63
C ASN A 737 -30.42 82.94 35.13
N THR A 738 -30.19 81.66 34.80
CA THR A 738 -30.92 80.80 33.82
C THR A 738 -29.96 80.08 32.84
N PRO A 739 -29.97 78.74 32.76
CA PRO A 739 -29.17 77.99 31.79
C PRO A 739 -29.89 77.78 30.46
N THR A 740 -29.19 78.02 29.35
CA THR A 740 -29.59 77.59 28.00
C THR A 740 -28.37 77.00 27.31
N VAL A 741 -28.39 75.69 26.99
CA VAL A 741 -27.31 75.02 26.26
C VAL A 741 -27.82 74.67 24.86
N THR A 742 -27.41 75.47 23.88
CA THR A 742 -27.60 75.17 22.45
C THR A 742 -26.28 74.70 21.88
N LEU A 743 -26.19 73.42 21.49
CA LEU A 743 -25.02 72.89 20.80
C LEU A 743 -25.19 73.04 19.28
N THR A 744 -24.36 73.89 18.67
CA THR A 744 -24.22 74.00 17.21
C THR A 744 -22.77 73.66 16.84
N PRO A 745 -22.50 72.71 15.93
CA PRO A 745 -21.17 72.16 15.74
C PRO A 745 -20.24 73.12 14.99
N THR A 746 -19.10 73.47 15.60
CA THR A 746 -18.02 74.23 14.94
C THR A 746 -16.87 73.29 14.57
N ARG A 747 -16.59 73.15 13.27
CA ARG A 747 -15.44 72.38 12.76
C ARG A 747 -14.13 73.12 13.03
N THR A 748 -13.16 72.45 13.65
CA THR A 748 -11.78 72.95 13.81
C THR A 748 -10.84 72.13 12.93
N ARG A 749 -9.80 72.76 12.37
CA ARG A 749 -8.95 72.21 11.30
C ARG A 749 -7.65 71.59 11.81
N THR A 750 -7.22 70.51 11.16
CA THR A 750 -5.90 69.88 11.30
C THR A 750 -4.74 70.82 10.94
N PRO A 751 -3.62 70.81 11.69
CA PRO A 751 -2.36 71.42 11.28
C PRO A 751 -1.36 70.39 10.71
N THR A 752 -0.81 70.66 9.53
CA THR A 752 0.30 69.91 8.93
C THR A 752 1.64 70.60 9.22
N PRO A 753 2.69 69.88 9.66
CA PRO A 753 4.05 70.44 9.78
C PRO A 753 4.87 70.23 8.49
N THR A 754 5.67 71.23 8.11
CA THR A 754 6.66 71.14 7.02
C THR A 754 8.03 71.63 7.52
N ALA A 755 9.12 71.00 7.06
CA ALA A 755 10.45 71.09 7.67
C ALA A 755 11.36 72.21 7.12
N SER A 756 12.42 72.57 7.87
CA SER A 756 13.73 72.96 7.31
C SER A 756 14.85 73.09 8.36
N ARG A 757 15.99 72.37 8.18
CA ARG A 757 17.36 72.94 7.96
C ARG A 757 18.51 71.92 8.19
N THR A 758 19.47 71.92 7.27
CA THR A 758 20.79 71.21 7.23
C THR A 758 21.94 72.24 7.36
N PRO A 759 23.28 71.94 7.32
CA PRO A 759 24.07 70.78 6.83
C PRO A 759 24.88 70.08 7.97
N THR A 760 26.02 69.34 7.87
CA THR A 760 27.11 69.19 6.86
C THR A 760 27.87 67.84 6.99
N ARG A 761 28.82 67.58 6.07
CA ARG A 761 29.67 66.36 5.89
C ARG A 761 31.02 66.38 6.65
N THR A 762 31.72 65.23 6.74
CA THR A 762 33.13 64.99 6.25
C THR A 762 33.47 63.46 6.20
N ASN A 763 34.59 63.07 5.58
CA ASN A 763 34.86 61.77 4.92
C ASN A 763 35.77 60.74 5.70
N THR A 764 35.70 59.44 5.30
CA THR A 764 36.78 58.44 4.93
C THR A 764 38.17 58.44 5.63
N PRO A 765 38.79 57.32 6.13
CA PRO A 765 39.34 56.13 5.40
C PRO A 765 39.11 54.73 6.09
N VAL A 766 39.34 53.49 5.58
CA VAL A 766 40.26 52.76 4.64
C VAL A 766 41.43 51.95 5.28
N ARG A 767 41.26 50.60 5.30
CA ARG A 767 42.22 49.44 5.26
C ARG A 767 43.21 49.04 6.41
N THR A 768 43.20 47.73 6.71
CA THR A 768 44.29 46.75 7.01
C THR A 768 45.29 46.95 8.18
N ASN A 769 45.42 45.97 9.09
CA ASN A 769 46.45 44.89 9.01
C ASN A 769 46.30 43.74 10.06
N THR A 770 47.24 42.77 10.03
CA THR A 770 47.25 41.44 10.68
C THR A 770 47.96 41.41 12.07
N PRO A 771 48.28 40.27 12.77
CA PRO A 771 47.88 40.11 14.17
C PRO A 771 49.01 39.90 15.21
N THR A 772 48.63 39.93 16.50
CA THR A 772 49.32 39.28 17.63
C THR A 772 48.28 38.69 18.60
N GLY A 773 48.63 37.62 19.34
CA GLY A 773 47.67 36.84 20.16
C GLY A 773 48.04 36.73 21.65
N GLY A 774 47.16 36.12 22.47
CA GLY A 774 47.41 36.05 23.92
C GLY A 774 46.38 35.36 24.83
N GLY A 775 45.94 34.12 24.52
CA GLY A 775 45.41 33.14 25.49
C GLY A 775 43.98 33.33 26.07
N GLY A 776 43.39 32.23 26.57
CA GLY A 776 42.24 32.28 27.50
C GLY A 776 40.99 31.42 27.18
N SER A 777 41.10 30.09 27.34
CA SER A 777 40.02 29.14 27.70
C SER A 777 38.63 29.14 27.01
N GLY A 778 38.23 27.94 26.57
CA GLY A 778 36.90 27.39 26.91
C GLY A 778 35.71 27.74 26.00
N GLY A 779 35.53 27.00 24.90
CA GLY A 779 34.29 27.00 24.14
C GLY A 779 34.37 26.13 22.88
N THR A 780 33.59 25.04 22.82
CA THR A 780 33.42 24.23 21.61
C THR A 780 32.47 24.95 20.64
N ALA A 781 33.01 25.46 19.55
CA ALA A 781 32.24 26.12 18.50
C ALA A 781 32.23 25.27 17.22
N SER A 782 31.04 24.95 16.72
CA SER A 782 30.83 24.33 15.41
C SER A 782 31.19 25.31 14.29
N VAL A 783 32.02 24.89 13.34
CA VAL A 783 32.38 25.72 12.18
C VAL A 783 31.20 25.77 11.20
N ALA A 784 30.63 26.95 10.99
CA ALA A 784 29.67 27.18 9.92
C ALA A 784 30.38 27.20 8.56
N SER A 785 30.05 26.26 7.68
CA SER A 785 30.53 26.24 6.29
C SER A 785 29.79 27.30 5.46
N ALA A 786 30.47 28.41 5.15
CA ALA A 786 29.93 29.42 4.24
C ALA A 786 29.94 28.90 2.79
N THR A 787 28.76 28.55 2.26
CA THR A 787 28.58 28.19 0.86
C THR A 787 28.60 29.44 -0.02
N SER A 788 29.27 29.34 -1.18
CA SER A 788 29.47 30.45 -2.11
C SER A 788 28.21 30.73 -2.94
N ALA A 789 27.74 31.99 -2.93
CA ALA A 789 26.73 32.45 -3.87
C ALA A 789 27.29 32.52 -5.31
N PHE A 790 26.60 31.88 -6.26
CA PHE A 790 26.84 32.03 -7.70
C PHE A 790 25.66 32.77 -8.34
N ALA A 791 25.94 33.61 -9.34
CA ALA A 791 24.95 34.47 -9.97
C ALA A 791 24.30 33.81 -11.20
N SER A 792 22.97 33.84 -11.27
CA SER A 792 22.20 33.50 -12.46
C SER A 792 22.34 34.58 -13.55
N ALA A 793 22.56 34.18 -14.81
CA ALA A 793 22.61 35.08 -15.95
C ALA A 793 21.39 34.90 -16.87
N THR A 794 20.49 35.87 -16.87
CA THR A 794 19.30 35.87 -17.74
C THR A 794 19.66 36.36 -19.14
N VAL A 795 19.24 35.63 -20.18
CA VAL A 795 19.40 36.01 -21.59
C VAL A 795 18.02 36.27 -22.20
N THR A 796 17.74 37.53 -22.54
CA THR A 796 16.48 37.93 -23.19
C THR A 796 16.66 37.96 -24.71
N ILE A 797 15.76 37.31 -25.44
CA ILE A 797 15.68 37.38 -26.91
C ILE A 797 14.32 37.99 -27.27
N THR A 798 14.33 39.07 -28.06
CA THR A 798 13.12 39.78 -28.47
C THR A 798 12.94 39.68 -29.98
N GLY A 799 11.76 39.25 -30.45
CA GLY A 799 11.42 39.13 -31.87
C GLY A 799 10.08 39.77 -32.18
N THR A 800 9.99 40.48 -33.30
CA THR A 800 8.77 41.15 -33.79
C THR A 800 8.38 40.63 -35.17
N LEU A 801 7.17 40.07 -35.32
CA LEU A 801 6.62 39.72 -36.64
C LEU A 801 5.86 40.91 -37.26
N PRO A 802 5.89 41.08 -38.60
CA PRO A 802 5.10 42.09 -39.29
C PRO A 802 3.64 41.63 -39.49
N THR A 803 2.69 42.52 -39.24
CA THR A 803 1.25 42.26 -39.42
C THR A 803 0.80 42.47 -40.87
N SER A 804 0.12 41.49 -41.46
CA SER A 804 -0.76 41.70 -42.62
C SER A 804 -2.19 41.99 -42.15
N THR A 805 -2.88 42.94 -42.80
CA THR A 805 -4.17 43.48 -42.34
C THR A 805 -5.38 42.84 -43.03
N PRO A 806 -6.35 42.28 -42.29
CA PRO A 806 -7.73 42.12 -42.75
C PRO A 806 -8.52 43.42 -42.53
N THR A 807 -9.39 43.77 -43.46
CA THR A 807 -10.30 44.93 -43.31
C THR A 807 -11.58 44.54 -42.57
N GLY A 808 -11.76 45.02 -41.34
CA GLY A 808 -12.98 44.88 -40.56
C GLY A 808 -13.00 45.84 -39.37
N SER A 809 -14.13 46.52 -39.12
CA SER A 809 -14.22 47.57 -38.10
C SER A 809 -14.61 46.99 -36.72
N GLY A 810 -13.63 46.91 -35.81
CA GLY A 810 -13.85 46.61 -34.39
C GLY A 810 -12.65 47.06 -33.56
N THR A 811 -12.88 47.89 -32.55
CA THR A 811 -11.80 48.42 -31.68
C THR A 811 -11.57 47.51 -30.49
N ALA A 812 -10.45 46.80 -30.46
CA ALA A 812 -9.96 46.07 -29.30
C ALA A 812 -8.48 46.39 -29.07
N SER A 813 -8.16 46.98 -27.92
CA SER A 813 -6.79 47.26 -27.49
C SER A 813 -6.32 46.19 -26.49
N GLY A 814 -5.79 45.08 -27.00
CA GLY A 814 -5.12 44.06 -26.20
C GLY A 814 -3.63 44.38 -25.97
N PRO A 815 -3.00 43.84 -24.91
CA PRO A 815 -1.57 43.99 -24.67
C PRO A 815 -0.73 43.20 -25.68
N VAL A 816 0.54 43.60 -25.86
CA VAL A 816 1.52 42.83 -26.62
C VAL A 816 2.05 41.70 -25.74
N ALA A 817 1.83 40.45 -26.15
CA ALA A 817 2.35 39.29 -25.44
C ALA A 817 3.88 39.22 -25.51
N THR A 818 4.54 39.16 -24.36
CA THR A 818 6.00 39.00 -24.24
C THR A 818 6.34 37.73 -23.47
N SER A 819 6.52 36.62 -24.20
CA SER A 819 6.99 35.36 -23.64
C SER A 819 8.44 35.49 -23.15
N THR A 820 8.72 35.11 -21.91
CA THR A 820 10.06 35.17 -21.32
C THR A 820 10.55 33.76 -21.02
N LEU A 821 11.66 33.35 -21.64
CA LEU A 821 12.30 32.06 -21.38
C LEU A 821 13.40 32.22 -20.32
N SER A 822 13.37 31.40 -19.26
CA SER A 822 14.40 31.33 -18.23
C SER A 822 14.97 29.91 -18.18
N LEU A 823 16.30 29.79 -18.08
CA LEU A 823 17.01 28.51 -18.09
C LEU A 823 17.71 28.31 -16.74
N PHE A 824 17.35 27.25 -16.01
CA PHE A 824 18.08 26.79 -14.84
C PHE A 824 19.15 25.76 -15.23
N ILE A 825 20.29 25.80 -14.56
CA ILE A 825 21.34 24.77 -14.65
C ILE A 825 21.80 24.47 -13.23
N ALA A 826 21.65 23.21 -12.81
CA ALA A 826 22.18 22.69 -11.55
C ALA A 826 23.23 21.62 -11.83
N SER A 827 24.23 21.50 -10.95
CA SER A 827 25.29 20.49 -11.06
C SER A 827 25.47 19.78 -9.72
N ASN A 828 25.11 18.49 -9.68
CA ASN A 828 25.33 17.66 -8.50
C ASN A 828 26.76 17.12 -8.50
N THR A 829 27.42 17.20 -7.36
CA THR A 829 28.68 16.49 -7.07
C THR A 829 28.47 15.59 -5.85
N PRO A 830 28.79 14.29 -5.92
CA PRO A 830 28.65 13.40 -4.78
C PRO A 830 29.68 13.72 -3.69
N THR A 831 29.29 13.55 -2.43
CA THR A 831 30.21 13.49 -1.29
C THR A 831 30.17 12.08 -0.71
N ALA A 832 31.34 11.48 -0.51
CA ALA A 832 31.47 10.22 0.20
C ALA A 832 31.75 10.49 1.68
N THR A 833 31.09 9.75 2.56
CA THR A 833 31.33 9.77 4.01
C THR A 833 32.04 8.48 4.40
N GLU A 834 33.25 8.58 4.95
CA GLU A 834 33.86 7.47 5.70
C GLU A 834 33.22 7.38 7.09
N GLU A 835 33.00 6.16 7.57
CA GLU A 835 32.48 5.88 8.91
C GLU A 835 33.62 5.31 9.77
N ASP A 836 33.95 6.01 10.87
CA ASP A 836 34.93 5.57 11.87
C ASP A 836 34.23 5.50 13.23
N GLY A 837 34.10 4.28 13.78
CA GLY A 837 33.21 3.98 14.90
C GLY A 837 33.71 2.82 15.76
N ILE A 838 34.34 3.15 16.89
CA ILE A 838 34.94 2.16 17.80
C ILE A 838 34.04 1.87 19.00
N GLY A 839 33.69 0.59 19.19
CA GLY A 839 33.22 0.02 20.45
C GLY A 839 32.09 -1.01 20.28
N GLY A 840 32.10 -2.18 20.92
CA GLY A 840 33.14 -2.78 21.77
C GLY A 840 32.54 -3.74 22.80
N GLY A 841 32.67 -5.06 22.58
CA GLY A 841 32.17 -6.06 23.53
C GLY A 841 32.58 -7.50 23.21
N ALA A 842 33.00 -8.22 24.26
CA ALA A 842 33.18 -9.68 24.35
C ALA A 842 34.02 -10.40 23.26
N LEU A 843 35.28 -10.72 23.59
CA LEU A 843 35.97 -11.91 23.07
C LEU A 843 35.61 -13.13 23.92
N GLU A 844 35.45 -14.29 23.29
CA GLU A 844 35.77 -15.60 23.89
C GLU A 844 36.47 -16.48 22.83
N THR A 845 37.22 -17.52 23.24
CA THR A 845 38.40 -18.01 22.51
C THR A 845 38.37 -19.47 22.08
N ALA A 846 38.70 -19.78 20.81
CA ALA A 846 39.34 -21.04 20.38
C ALA A 846 39.98 -20.96 18.97
N ILE A 847 41.00 -21.79 18.72
CA ILE A 847 41.91 -21.88 17.54
C ILE A 847 42.43 -23.36 17.50
N PRO A 848 42.96 -23.98 16.40
CA PRO A 848 42.88 -23.79 14.92
C PRO A 848 42.37 -25.05 14.16
N THR A 849 42.43 -25.07 12.81
CA THR A 849 43.16 -26.13 12.04
C THR A 849 43.56 -25.68 10.61
N GLU A 850 44.56 -26.36 10.05
CA GLU A 850 45.54 -25.92 9.03
C GLU A 850 45.12 -25.87 7.54
N THR A 851 45.98 -25.21 6.75
CA THR A 851 46.17 -25.19 5.27
C THR A 851 46.72 -26.54 4.71
N PRO A 852 46.85 -26.84 3.37
CA PRO A 852 47.05 -25.90 2.25
C PRO A 852 46.49 -26.21 0.82
N THR A 853 46.80 -25.26 -0.07
CA THR A 853 46.69 -25.10 -1.55
C THR A 853 47.37 -26.19 -2.42
N PRO A 854 47.49 -26.13 -3.79
CA PRO A 854 47.04 -25.10 -4.78
C PRO A 854 46.51 -25.57 -6.18
N SER A 855 45.67 -24.75 -6.83
CA SER A 855 45.67 -24.50 -8.30
C SER A 855 44.67 -23.38 -8.67
N GLY A 856 44.91 -22.47 -9.63
CA GLY A 856 46.15 -22.13 -10.33
C GLY A 856 45.95 -21.18 -11.53
N GLY A 857 46.60 -20.00 -11.52
CA GLY A 857 46.91 -19.18 -12.71
C GLY A 857 45.79 -18.34 -13.35
N GLY A 858 45.91 -17.01 -13.32
CA GLY A 858 45.09 -16.09 -14.13
C GLY A 858 45.13 -14.63 -13.65
N LEU A 859 46.05 -13.83 -14.19
CA LEU A 859 46.08 -12.37 -13.94
C LEU A 859 45.36 -11.63 -15.07
N GLY A 860 44.15 -11.15 -14.81
CA GLY A 860 43.45 -10.15 -15.64
C GLY A 860 43.54 -8.77 -15.00
N PHE A 861 43.83 -7.74 -15.79
CA PHE A 861 43.65 -6.35 -15.40
C PHE A 861 42.30 -5.86 -15.93
N ASP A 862 41.29 -5.75 -15.06
CA ASP A 862 40.07 -5.02 -15.40
C ASP A 862 40.23 -3.53 -15.09
N THR A 863 40.06 -2.70 -16.12
CA THR A 863 39.88 -1.26 -15.97
C THR A 863 38.40 -0.97 -15.69
N PRO A 864 38.05 -0.25 -14.61
CA PRO A 864 36.64 0.03 -14.31
C PRO A 864 36.02 0.87 -15.43
N THR A 865 34.96 0.32 -16.04
CA THR A 865 34.25 0.98 -17.15
C THR A 865 33.36 2.08 -16.59
N VAL A 866 33.73 3.34 -16.80
CA VAL A 866 32.90 4.49 -16.41
C VAL A 866 31.77 4.65 -17.43
N THR A 867 30.53 4.35 -17.01
CA THR A 867 29.33 4.72 -17.76
C THR A 867 29.14 6.24 -17.74
N PRO A 868 28.76 6.88 -18.87
CA PRO A 868 28.41 8.30 -18.87
C PRO A 868 27.14 8.54 -18.04
N ASN A 869 27.14 9.59 -17.21
CA ASN A 869 25.94 10.01 -16.50
C ASN A 869 24.88 10.50 -17.50
N GLU A 870 23.65 10.00 -17.40
CA GLU A 870 22.50 10.65 -18.05
C GLU A 870 22.21 11.97 -17.33
N PHE A 871 22.09 13.05 -18.11
CA PHE A 871 21.65 14.36 -17.63
C PHE A 871 20.27 14.65 -18.20
N GLU A 872 19.25 14.58 -17.36
CA GLU A 872 17.86 14.84 -17.75
C GLU A 872 17.63 16.32 -18.04
N VAL A 873 16.99 16.64 -19.17
CA VAL A 873 16.63 18.01 -19.56
C VAL A 873 15.12 18.17 -19.46
N GLN A 874 14.65 18.58 -18.29
CA GLN A 874 13.24 18.90 -18.04
C GLN A 874 12.82 20.16 -18.81
N LEU A 875 11.93 20.00 -19.79
CA LEU A 875 11.37 21.06 -20.62
C LEU A 875 9.95 21.42 -20.14
N THR A 876 9.85 22.27 -19.12
CA THR A 876 8.56 22.74 -18.61
C THR A 876 7.87 23.66 -19.62
N GLN A 877 6.88 23.14 -20.35
CA GLN A 877 5.98 23.96 -21.16
C GLN A 877 4.97 24.66 -20.25
N VAL A 878 5.12 25.97 -20.04
CA VAL A 878 4.05 26.79 -19.47
C VAL A 878 2.97 26.95 -20.54
N ALA A 879 1.89 26.17 -20.40
CA ALA A 879 0.69 26.34 -21.21
C ALA A 879 -0.16 27.47 -20.61
N GLU A 880 -0.14 28.66 -21.21
CA GLU A 880 -1.13 29.70 -20.91
C GLU A 880 -2.52 29.20 -21.33
N THR A 881 -3.29 28.70 -20.36
CA THR A 881 -4.66 28.24 -20.57
C THR A 881 -5.57 29.46 -20.69
N ALA A 882 -5.72 29.95 -21.92
CA ALA A 882 -6.66 31.02 -22.23
C ALA A 882 -8.10 30.53 -22.01
N THR A 883 -8.69 30.90 -20.88
CA THR A 883 -10.07 30.59 -20.52
C THR A 883 -11.04 31.31 -21.47
N ALA A 884 -11.73 30.52 -22.30
CA ALA A 884 -12.84 30.99 -23.12
C ALA A 884 -14.16 30.58 -22.47
N GLU A 885 -14.97 31.55 -22.05
CA GLU A 885 -16.29 31.28 -21.47
C GLU A 885 -17.22 30.60 -22.50
N ALA A 886 -17.71 29.40 -22.17
CA ALA A 886 -18.60 28.64 -23.01
C ALA A 886 -20.06 29.12 -22.85
N ASN A 887 -20.45 30.16 -23.57
CA ASN A 887 -21.86 30.57 -23.70
C ASN A 887 -22.64 29.50 -24.50
N PRO A 888 -23.62 28.77 -23.90
CA PRO A 888 -24.18 27.56 -24.48
C PRO A 888 -25.35 27.82 -25.46
N ASP A 889 -25.19 28.72 -26.44
CA ASP A 889 -26.28 29.05 -27.38
C ASP A 889 -25.82 29.47 -28.80
N ALA A 890 -25.08 28.60 -29.49
CA ALA A 890 -24.86 28.68 -30.94
C ALA A 890 -24.48 27.31 -31.54
N GLY A 891 -25.12 26.90 -32.63
CA GLY A 891 -24.87 25.60 -33.28
C GLY A 891 -23.92 25.65 -34.49
N GLY A 892 -23.00 24.68 -34.57
CA GLY A 892 -22.44 24.18 -35.84
C GLY A 892 -21.38 25.04 -36.56
N GLY A 893 -20.10 24.87 -36.19
CA GLY A 893 -18.95 25.38 -36.94
C GLY A 893 -17.66 24.63 -36.58
N GLY A 894 -16.82 24.30 -37.57
CA GLY A 894 -15.61 23.49 -37.37
C GLY A 894 -14.35 24.30 -37.05
N PHE A 895 -13.46 23.74 -36.23
CA PHE A 895 -12.17 24.35 -35.88
C PHE A 895 -11.18 24.42 -37.08
N PRO A 896 -10.41 25.51 -37.23
CA PRO A 896 -9.47 25.66 -38.34
C PRO A 896 -8.06 25.10 -38.01
N MET A 897 -7.54 24.19 -38.84
CA MET A 897 -6.30 23.42 -38.59
C MET A 897 -4.98 24.23 -38.48
N TRP A 898 -4.97 25.54 -38.76
CA TRP A 898 -3.74 26.33 -38.91
C TRP A 898 -2.89 26.45 -37.64
N ILE A 899 -3.49 26.45 -36.45
CA ILE A 899 -2.79 26.55 -35.16
C ILE A 899 -1.85 25.35 -34.93
N VAL A 900 -2.27 24.14 -35.33
CA VAL A 900 -1.51 22.89 -35.15
C VAL A 900 -0.17 22.94 -35.91
N TRP A 901 -0.13 23.56 -37.08
CA TRP A 901 1.08 23.67 -37.91
C TRP A 901 2.13 24.62 -37.34
N VAL A 902 1.72 25.64 -36.57
CA VAL A 902 2.67 26.57 -35.91
C VAL A 902 3.37 25.88 -34.74
N GLY A 903 2.64 25.09 -33.94
CA GLY A 903 3.20 24.30 -32.85
C GLY A 903 4.23 23.26 -33.34
N LEU A 904 3.89 22.51 -34.39
CA LEU A 904 4.81 21.58 -35.05
C LEU A 904 6.08 22.29 -35.58
N GLY A 905 5.94 23.50 -36.13
CA GLY A 905 7.07 24.30 -36.61
C GLY A 905 8.08 24.67 -35.51
N LEU A 906 7.59 25.06 -34.32
CA LEU A 906 8.45 25.33 -33.16
C LEU A 906 9.13 24.05 -32.63
N PHE A 907 8.40 22.94 -32.57
CA PHE A 907 8.91 21.66 -32.08
C PHE A 907 10.11 21.15 -32.91
N PHE A 908 10.01 21.20 -34.25
CA PHE A 908 11.13 20.82 -35.12
C PHE A 908 12.33 21.77 -35.02
N LEU A 909 12.11 23.07 -34.75
CA LEU A 909 13.20 24.03 -34.54
C LEU A 909 13.96 23.76 -33.24
N LEU A 910 13.26 23.41 -32.15
CA LEU A 910 13.86 23.03 -30.88
C LEU A 910 14.70 21.75 -31.00
N LEU A 911 14.20 20.73 -31.70
CA LEU A 911 14.94 19.50 -32.02
C LEU A 911 16.24 19.78 -32.81
N LEU A 912 16.19 20.66 -33.80
CA LEU A 912 17.37 21.08 -34.58
C LEU A 912 18.41 21.82 -33.72
N ILE A 913 17.97 22.66 -32.78
CA ILE A 913 18.86 23.39 -31.86
C ILE A 913 19.50 22.42 -30.85
N GLY A 914 18.74 21.49 -30.28
CA GLY A 914 19.26 20.45 -29.40
C GLY A 914 20.32 19.58 -30.07
N GLY A 915 20.03 19.08 -31.29
CA GLY A 915 20.99 18.31 -32.08
C GLY A 915 22.28 19.10 -32.43
N ALA A 916 22.16 20.41 -32.69
CA ALA A 916 23.34 21.26 -32.92
C ALA A 916 24.20 21.45 -31.64
N ILE A 917 23.57 21.58 -30.47
CA ILE A 917 24.28 21.71 -29.19
C ILE A 917 25.04 20.42 -28.84
N GLU A 918 24.43 19.25 -29.02
CA GLU A 918 25.12 17.97 -28.81
C GLU A 918 26.22 17.71 -29.83
N LEU A 919 26.04 18.11 -31.09
CA LEU A 919 27.12 18.04 -32.09
C LEU A 919 28.31 18.93 -31.70
N ILE A 920 28.07 20.13 -31.16
CA ILE A 920 29.13 21.02 -30.65
C ILE A 920 29.81 20.42 -29.41
N ARG A 921 29.05 19.81 -28.49
CA ARG A 921 29.60 19.11 -27.31
C ARG A 921 30.47 17.91 -27.71
N TRP A 922 30.03 17.11 -28.67
CA TRP A 922 30.76 15.95 -29.22
C TRP A 922 32.03 16.35 -30.00
N LEU A 923 32.02 17.50 -30.68
CA LEU A 923 33.22 18.06 -31.32
C LEU A 923 34.23 18.56 -30.27
N ASN A 924 33.75 19.22 -29.21
CA ASN A 924 34.61 19.72 -28.13
C ASN A 924 35.20 18.58 -27.27
N SER A 925 34.45 17.50 -27.01
CA SER A 925 34.96 16.33 -26.28
C SER A 925 35.99 15.49 -27.05
N ARG A 926 36.33 15.90 -28.29
CA ARG A 926 37.43 15.36 -29.11
C ARG A 926 38.59 16.34 -29.33
N GLN A 927 38.62 17.47 -28.63
CA GLN A 927 39.79 18.35 -28.54
C GLN A 927 40.24 18.54 -27.09
N GLY A 928 40.91 17.51 -26.57
CA GLY A 928 41.63 17.47 -25.30
C GLY A 928 42.79 16.49 -25.39
#